data_AF-A0A150XX27-F1
#
_entry.id   AF-A0A150XX27-F1
#
_cell.length_a   1.000
_cell.length_b   1.000
_cell.length_c   1.000
_cell.angle_alpha   90.00
_cell.angle_beta   90.00
_cell.angle_gamma   90.00
#
_symmetry.space_group_name_H-M   'P 1'
#
loop_
_entity.id
_entity.type
_entity.pdbx_description
1 polymer ?
#
loop_
_entity_poly.entity_id
_entity_poly.type
_entity_poly.pdbx_seq_one_letter_code
_entity_poly.pdbx_strand_id
1 'polypeptide(L)'
;MSKGIQLFIGVILISLFTLEIPTRAFRLYEKGDTDKAIEVLNKSLEKESLNPAGNFLYSMIFVDSLFNEYSIDSAYHFVNKAISNFKQVKDAKDLAKLKEIGVDSVSLEKQKDKIDGLKFKVIKAKHTIEDYDWFLKKHNDAAQVPQAIQLRNHIAYENALAQNTWEGYLAFMTEYPKAEDFEKAMPLYEKLLFEEMTADGKLESLTGFLEEYPETPYHESVEKDIYEIVTATNSIEDYTGFLKKYPNEKLVQKSIPRLYHLFKEEYPNQDFFKYFNFQTAKDSIEKVTKLEAGYWLPKIEDGKIDFINAKAEITLRASFDKVDTDCLCLPQLTDFVIGEKGGLQQIVARNGNVIYQGDFDKATDVGFGYIQIESESGFTLVHKSGELIVDQPMSSIAILNSHFIRTEHNGFYGLTTINRKPILDHEFIDIDTIGNFIWLQKEEGIALVKPEVLFPAANREKVDLNFQYEDVELLDDGNFWVVKNGQEAILDTSLKTKIPFGIYKIYPKIYGWQLKSAKGIQLFHNKHLSLKDLYYEKVVENNRWFGLKKDGKWTLLDQVGDFQPMYNYDSLGLWGENMVMLKKEAQTTALFANGKQIEIKKGWEPKLLIPQNYISTGVKAEFDFLMLTGPKKARKIYNSFGREILSTTLEDAVALGPNLIRLQKNNAALTDSTGNYVLNFVYDGIGSNTNGYVSILDKGKVGVINISKQIKIPPSYNKLIEPYSDTVMVATKGKLKGFISTKNRELSAFDYDEIKYFTDTVALARIENEWFLHGIQDESLLYEGILNYKILEDNSQEKKLLITTEKGKGIYSNIKGEIIEATYDEIKVLGATDDPIYFAVKIVSEANIYVVIYFDKNGNKLFTQTFKQDEYFKIACPKN
;
A
#
# COMPACT_ATOMS: atom_id res chain seq x y z
N MET A 1 80.54 -25.17 -12.66
CA MET A 1 81.83 -25.86 -12.49
C MET A 1 82.01 -26.87 -13.61
N SER A 2 82.86 -26.57 -14.59
CA SER A 2 83.69 -27.53 -15.33
C SER A 2 84.76 -26.70 -16.03
N LYS A 3 86.02 -27.07 -15.79
CA LYS A 3 87.25 -26.34 -16.13
C LYS A 3 87.75 -26.73 -17.51
N GLY A 4 88.41 -25.78 -18.18
CA GLY A 4 89.28 -25.98 -19.35
C GLY A 4 89.38 -24.68 -20.15
N ILE A 5 90.07 -23.65 -19.66
CA ILE A 5 91.50 -23.35 -19.94
C ILE A 5 91.88 -23.67 -21.40
N GLN A 6 91.74 -22.65 -22.27
CA GLN A 6 92.72 -22.39 -23.32
C GLN A 6 93.18 -20.94 -23.20
N LEU A 7 94.45 -20.83 -22.83
CA LEU A 7 95.24 -19.62 -22.70
C LEU A 7 95.57 -19.14 -24.13
N PHE A 8 94.98 -18.04 -24.57
CA PHE A 8 95.54 -17.26 -25.68
C PHE A 8 96.31 -16.08 -25.08
N ILE A 9 97.62 -16.23 -25.04
CA ILE A 9 98.56 -15.13 -24.80
C ILE A 9 98.53 -14.27 -26.07
N GLY A 10 97.74 -13.20 -26.03
CA GLY A 10 97.84 -12.07 -26.92
C GLY A 10 98.79 -11.04 -26.30
N VAL A 11 99.93 -10.84 -26.94
CA VAL A 11 100.97 -9.87 -26.59
C VAL A 11 100.35 -8.48 -26.36
N ILE A 12 100.43 -7.96 -25.13
CA ILE A 12 100.21 -6.53 -24.87
C ILE A 12 101.47 -5.80 -25.36
N LEU A 13 101.45 -5.38 -26.63
CA LEU A 13 102.34 -4.33 -27.09
C LEU A 13 101.87 -3.04 -26.41
N ILE A 14 102.55 -2.63 -25.33
CA ILE A 14 102.47 -1.25 -24.84
C ILE A 14 103.31 -0.40 -25.78
N SER A 15 102.78 -0.12 -26.97
CA SER A 15 103.23 0.99 -27.76
C SER A 15 102.82 2.26 -27.04
N LEU A 16 103.80 3.02 -26.56
CA LEU A 16 103.65 4.44 -26.25
C LEU A 16 103.40 5.17 -27.57
N PHE A 17 102.21 5.00 -28.15
CA PHE A 17 101.73 5.85 -29.23
C PHE A 17 101.34 7.17 -28.59
N THR A 18 102.11 8.22 -28.89
CA THR A 18 101.68 9.59 -28.68
C THR A 18 100.50 9.85 -29.59
N LEU A 19 99.36 10.23 -29.03
CA LEU A 19 98.14 10.51 -29.78
C LEU A 19 98.40 11.54 -30.90
N GLU A 20 98.14 11.17 -32.17
CA GLU A 20 98.34 12.07 -33.32
C GLU A 20 97.15 13.04 -33.41
N ILE A 21 97.32 14.30 -33.00
CA ILE A 21 96.21 15.26 -33.02
C ILE A 21 96.12 15.95 -34.39
N PRO A 22 94.99 15.89 -35.11
CA PRO A 22 94.84 16.43 -36.47
C PRO A 22 94.67 17.96 -36.47
N THR A 23 95.59 18.70 -35.85
CA THR A 23 95.56 20.18 -35.71
C THR A 23 95.38 20.92 -37.05
N ARG A 24 95.93 20.38 -38.14
CA ARG A 24 95.75 20.93 -39.50
C ARG A 24 94.31 20.82 -39.99
N ALA A 25 93.59 19.74 -39.68
CA ALA A 25 92.20 19.56 -40.08
C ALA A 25 91.29 20.58 -39.37
N PHE A 26 91.49 20.78 -38.06
CA PHE A 26 90.76 21.81 -37.29
C PHE A 26 90.96 23.22 -37.87
N ARG A 27 92.21 23.61 -38.16
CA ARG A 27 92.50 24.94 -38.77
C ARG A 27 91.90 25.12 -40.16
N LEU A 28 91.81 24.04 -40.96
CA LEU A 28 91.20 24.10 -42.29
C LEU A 28 89.69 24.27 -42.18
N TYR A 29 89.05 23.56 -41.26
CA TYR A 29 87.63 23.69 -40.97
C TYR A 29 87.28 25.10 -40.45
N GLU A 30 88.07 25.67 -39.53
CA GLU A 30 87.90 27.06 -39.05
C GLU A 30 88.02 28.12 -40.16
N LYS A 31 88.76 27.83 -41.24
CA LYS A 31 88.92 28.69 -42.41
C LYS A 31 87.83 28.49 -43.48
N GLY A 32 86.89 27.58 -43.25
CA GLY A 32 85.82 27.24 -44.18
C GLY A 32 86.23 26.31 -45.33
N ASP A 33 87.42 25.71 -45.29
CA ASP A 33 87.91 24.75 -46.31
C ASP A 33 87.60 23.31 -45.90
N THR A 34 86.30 23.00 -45.83
CA THR A 34 85.75 21.74 -45.28
C THR A 34 86.21 20.51 -46.06
N ASP A 35 86.29 20.58 -47.40
CA ASP A 35 86.73 19.46 -48.25
C ASP A 35 88.18 19.06 -47.95
N LYS A 36 89.09 20.03 -47.84
CA LYS A 36 90.49 19.75 -47.45
C LYS A 36 90.60 19.35 -45.98
N ALA A 37 89.73 19.86 -45.11
CA ALA A 37 89.69 19.43 -43.71
C ALA A 37 89.36 17.93 -43.61
N ILE A 38 88.36 17.44 -44.34
CA ILE A 38 87.97 16.03 -44.43
C ILE A 38 89.08 15.17 -45.04
N GLU A 39 89.72 15.63 -46.13
CA GLU A 39 90.84 14.89 -46.75
C GLU A 39 91.99 14.67 -45.77
N VAL A 40 92.36 15.71 -45.02
CA VAL A 40 93.40 15.64 -43.99
C VAL A 40 92.95 14.78 -42.79
N LEU A 41 91.67 14.87 -42.42
CA LEU A 41 91.08 14.11 -41.32
C LEU A 41 91.02 12.60 -41.63
N ASN A 42 90.67 12.22 -42.87
CA ASN A 42 90.68 10.83 -43.34
C ASN A 42 92.07 10.22 -43.25
N LYS A 43 93.09 10.90 -43.78
CA LYS A 43 94.49 10.46 -43.69
C LYS A 43 94.98 10.31 -42.24
N SER A 44 94.41 11.07 -41.31
CA SER A 44 94.71 10.96 -39.87
C SER A 44 94.01 9.76 -39.23
N LEU A 45 92.72 9.53 -39.52
CA LEU A 45 91.98 8.39 -38.98
C LEU A 45 92.36 7.05 -39.61
N GLU A 46 92.88 7.03 -40.84
CA GLU A 46 93.46 5.84 -41.48
C GLU A 46 94.68 5.32 -40.72
N LYS A 47 95.46 6.24 -40.12
CA LYS A 47 96.62 5.89 -39.29
C LYS A 47 96.23 5.55 -37.86
N GLU A 48 95.27 6.29 -37.29
CA GLU A 48 94.84 6.13 -35.90
C GLU A 48 93.31 6.18 -35.80
N SER A 49 92.68 5.01 -35.89
CA SER A 49 91.22 4.87 -35.95
C SER A 49 90.49 5.15 -34.63
N LEU A 50 91.22 5.18 -33.51
CA LEU A 50 90.74 5.43 -32.15
C LEU A 50 91.02 6.87 -31.67
N ASN A 51 90.98 7.85 -32.57
CA ASN A 51 91.34 9.23 -32.29
C ASN A 51 90.12 10.08 -31.83
N PRO A 52 90.08 10.58 -30.58
CA PRO A 52 88.95 11.37 -30.09
C PRO A 52 88.81 12.74 -30.77
N ALA A 53 89.92 13.42 -31.10
CA ALA A 53 89.87 14.71 -31.80
C ALA A 53 89.40 14.55 -33.25
N GLY A 54 89.85 13.47 -33.92
CA GLY A 54 89.43 13.19 -35.29
C GLY A 54 87.92 12.90 -35.40
N ASN A 55 87.41 12.04 -34.52
CA ASN A 55 85.97 11.75 -34.45
C ASN A 55 85.16 12.97 -33.97
N PHE A 56 85.70 13.81 -33.09
CA PHE A 56 85.04 15.05 -32.66
C PHE A 56 84.89 16.04 -33.82
N LEU A 57 85.94 16.28 -34.60
CA LEU A 57 85.87 17.16 -35.77
C LEU A 57 84.87 16.64 -36.81
N TYR A 58 84.83 15.31 -37.04
CA TYR A 58 83.79 14.71 -37.87
C TYR A 58 82.39 15.02 -37.36
N SER A 59 82.15 14.88 -36.05
CA SER A 59 80.85 15.19 -35.48
C SER A 59 80.44 16.67 -35.65
N MET A 60 81.41 17.58 -35.73
CA MET A 60 81.16 19.00 -36.00
C MET A 60 80.82 19.25 -37.47
N ILE A 61 81.61 18.67 -38.39
CA ILE A 61 81.43 18.79 -39.84
C ILE A 61 80.05 18.24 -40.27
N PHE A 62 79.66 17.07 -39.76
CA PHE A 62 78.40 16.43 -40.12
C PHE A 62 77.14 17.19 -39.67
N VAL A 63 77.27 18.17 -38.76
CA VAL A 63 76.18 19.10 -38.39
C VAL A 63 76.42 20.54 -38.84
N ASP A 64 77.38 20.77 -39.73
CA ASP A 64 77.54 22.04 -40.41
C ASP A 64 76.54 22.13 -41.57
N SER A 65 75.63 23.09 -41.53
CA SER A 65 74.61 23.28 -42.56
C SER A 65 75.17 23.58 -43.96
N LEU A 66 76.44 23.96 -44.05
CA LEU A 66 77.14 24.20 -45.33
C LEU A 66 77.78 22.93 -45.91
N PHE A 67 77.79 21.82 -45.16
CA PHE A 67 78.38 20.57 -45.59
C PHE A 67 77.39 19.75 -46.43
N ASN A 68 77.81 19.35 -47.63
CA ASN A 68 76.94 18.64 -48.59
C ASN A 68 76.46 17.27 -48.09
N GLU A 69 77.22 16.60 -47.22
CA GLU A 69 76.81 15.32 -46.61
C GLU A 69 76.32 15.50 -45.16
N TYR A 70 75.70 16.64 -44.84
CA TYR A 70 75.06 16.90 -43.55
C TYR A 70 74.23 15.68 -43.09
N SER A 71 74.56 15.14 -41.92
CA SER A 71 73.91 13.96 -41.37
C SER A 71 74.02 13.96 -39.86
N ILE A 72 72.89 14.21 -39.19
CA ILE A 72 72.79 14.22 -37.73
C ILE A 72 73.12 12.82 -37.17
N ASP A 73 72.73 11.75 -37.86
CA ASP A 73 73.00 10.37 -37.42
C ASP A 73 74.48 10.00 -37.55
N SER A 74 75.15 10.45 -38.63
CA SER A 74 76.59 10.32 -38.77
C SER A 74 77.31 11.12 -37.69
N ALA A 75 76.88 12.36 -37.45
CA ALA A 75 77.45 13.18 -36.37
C ALA A 75 77.29 12.52 -34.99
N TYR A 76 76.13 11.93 -34.71
CA TYR A 76 75.85 11.21 -33.47
C TYR A 76 76.74 9.96 -33.31
N HIS A 77 76.95 9.21 -34.40
CA HIS A 77 77.89 8.10 -34.41
C HIS A 77 79.31 8.57 -34.05
N PHE A 78 79.79 9.62 -34.72
CA PHE A 78 81.14 10.13 -34.52
C PHE A 78 81.35 10.79 -33.15
N VAL A 79 80.37 11.52 -32.60
CA VAL A 79 80.52 12.11 -31.25
C VAL A 79 80.55 11.04 -30.16
N ASN A 80 79.71 10.00 -30.25
CA ASN A 80 79.75 8.89 -29.29
C ASN A 80 81.04 8.09 -29.40
N LYS A 81 81.55 7.90 -30.62
CA LYS A 81 82.86 7.31 -30.86
C LYS A 81 83.96 8.18 -30.24
N ALA A 82 83.91 9.50 -30.44
CA ALA A 82 84.84 10.46 -29.84
C ALA A 82 84.82 10.43 -28.30
N ILE A 83 83.63 10.41 -27.67
CA ILE A 83 83.46 10.28 -26.22
C ILE A 83 84.04 8.96 -25.71
N SER A 84 83.76 7.85 -26.41
CA SER A 84 84.29 6.52 -26.07
C SER A 84 85.81 6.48 -26.19
N ASN A 85 86.38 7.03 -27.26
CA ASN A 85 87.83 7.12 -27.47
C ASN A 85 88.49 8.03 -26.44
N PHE A 86 87.88 9.17 -26.10
CA PHE A 86 88.41 10.12 -25.12
C PHE A 86 88.52 9.47 -23.73
N LYS A 87 87.53 8.66 -23.32
CA LYS A 87 87.57 7.88 -22.07
C LYS A 87 88.73 6.87 -21.99
N GLN A 88 89.31 6.48 -23.13
CA GLN A 88 90.44 5.55 -23.19
C GLN A 88 91.80 6.26 -23.09
N VAL A 89 91.85 7.59 -23.25
CA VAL A 89 93.08 8.38 -23.13
C VAL A 89 93.43 8.57 -21.66
N LYS A 90 94.57 8.01 -21.23
CA LYS A 90 95.04 8.08 -19.83
C LYS A 90 96.24 9.00 -19.62
N ASP A 91 96.95 9.38 -20.70
CA ASP A 91 98.14 10.21 -20.62
C ASP A 91 97.78 11.69 -20.46
N ALA A 92 98.37 12.34 -19.44
CA ALA A 92 98.07 13.73 -19.10
C ALA A 92 98.56 14.75 -20.14
N LYS A 93 99.63 14.45 -20.89
CA LYS A 93 100.13 15.33 -21.96
C LYS A 93 99.22 15.27 -23.18
N ASP A 94 98.73 14.08 -23.54
CA ASP A 94 97.81 13.95 -24.66
C ASP A 94 96.43 14.57 -24.34
N LEU A 95 95.95 14.47 -23.09
CA LEU A 95 94.77 15.22 -22.63
C LEU A 95 94.96 16.74 -22.71
N ALA A 96 96.14 17.26 -22.36
CA ALA A 96 96.44 18.69 -22.44
C ALA A 96 96.42 19.20 -23.90
N LYS A 97 97.02 18.45 -24.84
CA LYS A 97 97.01 18.82 -26.26
C LYS A 97 95.60 18.74 -26.88
N LEU A 98 94.78 17.77 -26.49
CA LEU A 98 93.37 17.70 -26.91
C LEU A 98 92.62 18.94 -26.43
N LYS A 99 92.85 19.37 -25.18
CA LYS A 99 92.24 20.58 -24.63
C LYS A 99 92.67 21.85 -25.36
N GLU A 100 93.92 21.96 -25.82
CA GLU A 100 94.42 23.12 -26.60
C GLU A 100 93.64 23.35 -27.90
N ILE A 101 93.16 22.29 -28.54
CA ILE A 101 92.33 22.38 -29.75
C ILE A 101 90.83 22.31 -29.44
N GLY A 102 90.44 22.51 -28.17
CA GLY A 102 89.05 22.55 -27.75
C GLY A 102 88.38 21.18 -27.64
N VAL A 103 89.14 20.09 -27.54
CA VAL A 103 88.60 18.73 -27.33
C VAL A 103 88.84 18.32 -25.88
N ASP A 104 87.79 18.42 -25.07
CA ASP A 104 87.77 17.93 -23.70
C ASP A 104 86.40 17.29 -23.39
N SER A 105 86.24 16.74 -22.19
CA SER A 105 84.97 16.11 -21.81
C SER A 105 83.79 17.07 -21.89
N VAL A 106 83.99 18.37 -21.63
CA VAL A 106 82.91 19.36 -21.66
C VAL A 106 82.51 19.69 -23.09
N SER A 107 83.47 19.87 -24.01
CA SER A 107 83.17 20.18 -25.41
C SER A 107 82.57 18.99 -26.16
N LEU A 108 83.00 17.77 -25.83
CA LEU A 108 82.41 16.53 -26.36
C LEU A 108 80.93 16.39 -25.96
N GLU A 109 80.62 16.54 -24.67
CA GLU A 109 79.23 16.49 -24.20
C GLU A 109 78.40 17.65 -24.78
N LYS A 110 78.94 18.87 -24.86
CA LYS A 110 78.25 20.01 -25.51
C LYS A 110 77.92 19.74 -26.98
N GLN A 111 78.83 19.11 -27.71
CA GLN A 111 78.59 18.77 -29.12
C GLN A 111 77.56 17.65 -29.23
N LYS A 112 77.57 16.67 -28.33
CA LYS A 112 76.54 15.64 -28.25
C LYS A 112 75.18 16.26 -27.93
N ASP A 113 75.08 17.16 -26.94
CA ASP A 113 73.86 17.91 -26.60
C ASP A 113 73.31 18.69 -27.81
N LYS A 114 74.19 19.31 -28.61
CA LYS A 114 73.81 20.00 -29.84
C LYS A 114 73.22 19.02 -30.86
N ILE A 115 73.87 17.88 -31.08
CA ILE A 115 73.41 16.83 -32.01
C ILE A 115 72.07 16.25 -31.54
N ASP A 116 71.94 15.95 -30.25
CA ASP A 116 70.71 15.47 -29.61
C ASP A 116 69.57 16.48 -29.80
N GLY A 117 69.83 17.77 -29.58
CA GLY A 117 68.86 18.84 -29.82
C GLY A 117 68.47 19.02 -31.29
N LEU A 118 69.41 18.85 -32.22
CA LEU A 118 69.13 18.87 -33.67
C LEU A 118 68.28 17.67 -34.08
N LYS A 119 68.62 16.46 -33.60
CA LYS A 119 67.82 15.26 -33.88
C LYS A 119 66.43 15.37 -33.30
N PHE A 120 66.30 15.90 -32.08
CA PHE A 120 65.02 16.14 -31.44
C PHE A 120 64.13 17.08 -32.26
N LYS A 121 64.69 18.15 -32.86
CA LYS A 121 63.93 19.04 -33.77
C LYS A 121 63.37 18.29 -34.98
N VAL A 122 64.15 17.37 -35.56
CA VAL A 122 63.71 16.56 -36.71
C VAL A 122 62.55 15.64 -36.33
N ILE A 123 62.68 14.88 -35.24
CA ILE A 123 61.59 13.97 -34.83
C ILE A 123 60.36 14.75 -34.37
N LYS A 124 60.55 15.92 -33.73
CA LYS A 124 59.43 16.77 -33.30
C LYS A 124 58.63 17.31 -34.46
N ALA A 125 59.26 17.53 -35.62
CA ALA A 125 58.56 17.92 -36.85
C ALA A 125 57.75 16.78 -37.47
N LYS A 126 58.16 15.51 -37.26
CA LYS A 126 57.39 14.34 -37.70
C LYS A 126 56.24 13.98 -36.76
N HIS A 127 56.47 14.11 -35.46
CA HIS A 127 55.48 13.95 -34.39
C HIS A 127 54.73 12.61 -34.40
N THR A 128 55.48 11.50 -34.38
CA THR A 128 54.95 10.12 -34.33
C THR A 128 55.48 9.39 -33.10
N ILE A 129 54.74 8.39 -32.61
CA ILE A 129 55.18 7.55 -31.49
C ILE A 129 56.49 6.82 -31.84
N GLU A 130 56.59 6.28 -33.06
CA GLU A 130 57.73 5.51 -33.52
C GLU A 130 59.03 6.33 -33.56
N ASP A 131 58.97 7.59 -34.01
CA ASP A 131 60.14 8.47 -34.06
C ASP A 131 60.57 8.91 -32.64
N TYR A 132 59.64 9.14 -31.73
CA TYR A 132 59.97 9.43 -30.32
C TYR A 132 60.55 8.21 -29.61
N ASP A 133 59.99 7.01 -29.78
CA ASP A 133 60.53 5.79 -29.19
C ASP A 133 61.92 5.46 -29.72
N TRP A 134 62.16 5.68 -31.02
CA TRP A 134 63.49 5.55 -31.60
C TRP A 134 64.48 6.52 -30.92
N PHE A 135 64.08 7.79 -30.71
CA PHE A 135 64.93 8.78 -30.04
C PHE A 135 65.19 8.42 -28.59
N LEU A 136 64.16 8.02 -27.83
CA LEU A 136 64.30 7.58 -26.45
C LEU A 136 65.21 6.36 -26.31
N LYS A 137 65.26 5.49 -27.32
CA LYS A 137 66.16 4.33 -27.35
C LYS A 137 67.59 4.70 -27.73
N LYS A 138 67.79 5.61 -28.67
CA LYS A 138 69.12 5.94 -29.23
C LYS A 138 69.82 7.11 -28.56
N HIS A 139 69.07 8.08 -28.04
CA HIS A 139 69.50 9.32 -27.38
C HIS A 139 68.95 9.36 -25.94
N ASN A 140 69.12 8.27 -25.19
CA ASN A 140 68.47 8.05 -23.88
C ASN A 140 68.98 8.95 -22.74
N ASP A 141 70.10 9.62 -22.95
CA ASP A 141 70.78 10.53 -22.02
C ASP A 141 70.67 12.01 -22.45
N ALA A 142 69.91 12.29 -23.52
CA ALA A 142 69.67 13.64 -24.01
C ALA A 142 68.81 14.48 -23.04
N ALA A 143 69.09 15.78 -22.95
CA ALA A 143 68.30 16.71 -22.13
C ALA A 143 66.82 16.80 -22.57
N GLN A 144 66.51 16.44 -23.81
CA GLN A 144 65.15 16.46 -24.38
C GLN A 144 64.32 15.21 -24.06
N VAL A 145 64.91 14.18 -23.42
CA VAL A 145 64.19 12.94 -23.05
C VAL A 145 62.86 13.20 -22.31
N PRO A 146 62.79 14.06 -21.28
CA PRO A 146 61.51 14.34 -20.61
C PRO A 146 60.46 14.91 -21.56
N GLN A 147 60.85 15.81 -22.47
CA GLN A 147 59.94 16.39 -23.45
C GLN A 147 59.52 15.38 -24.53
N ALA A 148 60.42 14.50 -24.96
CA ALA A 148 60.11 13.42 -25.90
C ALA A 148 59.09 12.43 -25.32
N ILE A 149 59.24 12.05 -24.04
CA ILE A 149 58.27 11.22 -23.32
C ILE A 149 56.91 11.92 -23.26
N GLN A 150 56.87 13.21 -22.89
CA GLN A 150 55.63 13.97 -22.80
C GLN A 150 54.89 14.01 -24.15
N LEU A 151 55.57 14.34 -25.25
CA LEU A 151 54.96 14.43 -26.58
C LEU A 151 54.48 13.06 -27.10
N ARG A 152 55.26 11.99 -26.89
CA ARG A 152 54.86 10.63 -27.26
C ARG A 152 53.62 10.18 -26.49
N ASN A 153 53.63 10.36 -25.17
CA ASN A 153 52.51 9.98 -24.32
C ASN A 153 51.26 10.79 -24.71
N HIS A 154 51.41 12.07 -25.06
CA HIS A 154 50.30 12.89 -25.52
C HIS A 154 49.67 12.36 -26.81
N ILE A 155 50.46 11.95 -27.81
CA ILE A 155 49.94 11.32 -29.03
C ILE A 155 49.19 10.02 -28.69
N ALA A 156 49.72 9.21 -27.78
CA ALA A 156 49.04 7.98 -27.36
C ALA A 156 47.69 8.28 -26.70
N TYR A 157 47.60 9.36 -25.91
CA TYR A 157 46.34 9.86 -25.36
C TYR A 157 45.39 10.38 -26.46
N GLU A 158 45.87 11.15 -27.44
CA GLU A 158 45.06 11.60 -28.58
C GLU A 158 44.50 10.41 -29.39
N ASN A 159 45.28 9.34 -29.55
CA ASN A 159 44.81 8.11 -30.18
C ASN A 159 43.71 7.44 -29.35
N ALA A 160 43.84 7.40 -28.02
CA ALA A 160 42.80 6.88 -27.13
C ALA A 160 41.53 7.75 -27.17
N LEU A 161 41.67 9.08 -27.19
CA LEU A 161 40.58 10.03 -27.39
C LEU A 161 39.85 9.82 -28.72
N ALA A 162 40.59 9.52 -29.79
CA ALA A 162 40.00 9.28 -31.11
C ALA A 162 39.22 7.95 -31.17
N GLN A 163 39.66 6.92 -30.44
CA GLN A 163 38.91 5.66 -30.30
C GLN A 163 37.70 5.81 -29.40
N ASN A 164 37.85 6.54 -28.29
CA ASN A 164 36.84 6.80 -27.28
C ASN A 164 36.12 5.55 -26.76
N THR A 165 36.89 4.51 -26.45
CA THR A 165 36.41 3.30 -25.76
C THR A 165 37.17 3.12 -24.45
N TRP A 166 36.59 2.41 -23.48
CA TRP A 166 37.25 2.18 -22.21
C TRP A 166 38.53 1.35 -22.38
N GLU A 167 38.56 0.38 -23.32
CA GLU A 167 39.77 -0.41 -23.61
C GLU A 167 40.89 0.45 -24.18
N GLY A 168 40.56 1.44 -25.02
CA GLY A 168 41.54 2.39 -25.57
C GLY A 168 42.20 3.22 -24.48
N TYR A 169 41.42 3.75 -23.54
CA TYR A 169 41.96 4.48 -22.38
C TYR A 169 42.71 3.55 -21.43
N LEU A 170 42.23 2.33 -21.18
CA LEU A 170 42.91 1.33 -20.35
C LEU A 170 44.27 0.95 -20.94
N ALA A 171 44.35 0.74 -22.25
CA ALA A 171 45.59 0.46 -22.96
C ALA A 171 46.59 1.62 -22.79
N PHE A 172 46.15 2.86 -23.03
CA PHE A 172 46.97 4.06 -22.80
C PHE A 172 47.48 4.16 -21.36
N MET A 173 46.58 4.00 -20.37
CA MET A 173 46.93 4.09 -18.95
C MET A 173 47.89 2.97 -18.51
N THR A 174 47.73 1.77 -19.07
CA THR A 174 48.61 0.61 -18.80
C THR A 174 50.00 0.80 -19.40
N GLU A 175 50.07 1.31 -20.63
CA GLU A 175 51.32 1.50 -21.34
C GLU A 175 52.08 2.75 -20.85
N TYR A 176 51.36 3.80 -20.44
CA TYR A 176 51.90 5.09 -20.01
C TYR A 176 51.40 5.55 -18.62
N PRO A 177 51.63 4.79 -17.54
CA PRO A 177 51.08 5.06 -16.20
C PRO A 177 51.63 6.32 -15.50
N LYS A 178 52.61 7.00 -16.11
CA LYS A 178 53.21 8.25 -15.60
C LYS A 178 52.95 9.43 -16.54
N ALA A 179 52.07 9.27 -17.53
CA ALA A 179 51.71 10.36 -18.44
C ALA A 179 50.98 11.48 -17.68
N GLU A 180 51.23 12.73 -18.07
CA GLU A 180 50.49 13.89 -17.53
C GLU A 180 49.00 13.80 -17.86
N ASP A 181 48.65 13.23 -19.01
CA ASP A 181 47.27 13.02 -19.44
C ASP A 181 46.56 11.84 -18.75
N PHE A 182 47.25 11.08 -17.88
CA PHE A 182 46.65 9.95 -17.16
C PHE A 182 45.43 10.38 -16.33
N GLU A 183 45.56 11.50 -15.60
CA GLU A 183 44.47 12.08 -14.79
C GLU A 183 43.27 12.55 -15.64
N LYS A 184 43.47 12.77 -16.95
CA LYS A 184 42.38 13.08 -17.89
C LYS A 184 41.76 11.83 -18.49
N ALA A 185 42.55 10.78 -18.70
CA ALA A 185 42.09 9.51 -19.25
C ALA A 185 41.28 8.69 -18.23
N MET A 186 41.68 8.69 -16.97
CA MET A 186 41.03 7.92 -15.91
C MET A 186 39.51 8.16 -15.81
N PRO A 187 39.00 9.40 -15.65
CA PRO A 187 37.56 9.62 -15.55
C PRO A 187 36.79 9.25 -16.84
N LEU A 188 37.43 9.30 -18.01
CA LEU A 188 36.82 8.87 -19.28
C LEU A 188 36.73 7.34 -19.36
N TYR A 189 37.79 6.64 -18.94
CA TYR A 189 37.81 5.19 -18.79
C TYR A 189 36.71 4.72 -17.84
N GLU A 190 36.68 5.25 -16.60
CA GLU A 190 35.74 4.84 -15.57
C GLU A 190 34.29 5.06 -16.03
N LYS A 191 34.03 6.20 -16.68
CA LYS A 191 32.70 6.53 -17.21
C LYS A 191 32.25 5.54 -18.29
N LEU A 192 33.07 5.33 -19.32
CA LEU A 192 32.70 4.47 -20.45
C LEU A 192 32.58 3.01 -20.03
N LEU A 193 33.47 2.55 -19.15
CA LEU A 193 33.39 1.21 -18.57
C LEU A 193 32.07 1.03 -17.82
N PHE A 194 31.71 1.99 -16.94
CA PHE A 194 30.44 1.96 -16.23
C PHE A 194 29.25 1.95 -17.19
N GLU A 195 29.21 2.88 -18.15
CA GLU A 195 28.12 3.01 -19.13
C GLU A 195 27.93 1.74 -19.96
N GLU A 196 29.01 1.08 -20.36
CA GLU A 196 28.96 -0.15 -21.16
C GLU A 196 28.58 -1.38 -20.31
N MET A 197 29.23 -1.57 -19.16
CA MET A 197 29.00 -2.74 -18.30
C MET A 197 27.62 -2.75 -17.62
N THR A 198 26.99 -1.58 -17.50
CA THR A 198 25.67 -1.44 -16.86
C THR A 198 24.57 -0.98 -17.83
N ALA A 199 24.84 -0.99 -19.14
CA ALA A 199 23.96 -0.46 -20.18
C ALA A 199 22.53 -1.06 -20.16
N ASP A 200 22.41 -2.35 -19.86
CA ASP A 200 21.12 -3.02 -19.78
C ASP A 200 20.28 -2.60 -18.56
N GLY A 201 20.92 -2.02 -17.54
CA GLY A 201 20.33 -1.60 -16.27
C GLY A 201 19.77 -2.76 -15.45
N LYS A 202 20.22 -4.00 -15.69
CA LYS A 202 19.74 -5.19 -14.99
C LYS A 202 20.53 -5.44 -13.72
N LEU A 203 19.88 -6.07 -12.75
CA LEU A 203 20.45 -6.44 -11.47
C LEU A 203 21.72 -7.27 -11.60
N GLU A 204 21.75 -8.25 -12.51
CA GLU A 204 22.93 -9.11 -12.74
C GLU A 204 24.15 -8.29 -13.17
N SER A 205 24.00 -7.43 -14.19
CA SER A 205 25.06 -6.56 -14.70
C SER A 205 25.53 -5.53 -13.67
N LEU A 206 24.59 -4.90 -12.94
CA LEU A 206 24.90 -3.93 -11.89
C LEU A 206 25.66 -4.57 -10.71
N THR A 207 25.22 -5.74 -10.25
CA THR A 207 25.89 -6.47 -9.17
C THR A 207 27.25 -6.99 -9.59
N GLY A 208 27.36 -7.56 -10.79
CA GLY A 208 28.64 -7.99 -11.38
C GLY A 208 29.64 -6.85 -11.50
N PHE A 209 29.18 -5.65 -11.91
CA PHE A 209 30.03 -4.46 -11.99
C PHE A 209 30.62 -4.05 -10.63
N LEU A 210 29.83 -4.07 -9.54
CA LEU A 210 30.37 -3.76 -8.20
C LEU A 210 31.26 -4.88 -7.63
N GLU A 211 31.02 -6.12 -8.02
CA GLU A 211 31.87 -7.25 -7.63
C GLU A 211 33.24 -7.18 -8.32
N GLU A 212 33.28 -6.74 -9.58
CA GLU A 212 34.52 -6.59 -10.35
C GLU A 212 35.25 -5.26 -10.07
N TYR A 213 34.51 -4.18 -9.83
CA TYR A 213 35.04 -2.82 -9.66
C TYR A 213 34.54 -2.14 -8.36
N PRO A 214 34.90 -2.66 -7.16
CA PRO A 214 34.36 -2.18 -5.89
C PRO A 214 34.73 -0.72 -5.55
N GLU A 215 35.86 -0.22 -6.06
CA GLU A 215 36.36 1.14 -5.80
C GLU A 215 35.92 2.17 -6.85
N THR A 216 34.98 1.81 -7.74
CA THR A 216 34.48 2.70 -8.80
C THR A 216 33.86 3.98 -8.25
N PRO A 217 34.08 5.16 -8.88
CA PRO A 217 33.41 6.40 -8.46
C PRO A 217 31.88 6.34 -8.66
N TYR A 218 31.38 5.36 -9.41
CA TYR A 218 29.95 5.13 -9.63
C TYR A 218 29.29 4.24 -8.58
N HIS A 219 30.03 3.81 -7.54
CA HIS A 219 29.57 2.83 -6.55
C HIS A 219 28.21 3.22 -5.95
N GLU A 220 28.08 4.44 -5.40
CA GLU A 220 26.82 4.89 -4.78
C GLU A 220 25.66 4.94 -5.79
N SER A 221 25.93 5.27 -7.06
CA SER A 221 24.90 5.31 -8.10
C SER A 221 24.40 3.91 -8.44
N VAL A 222 25.32 2.95 -8.59
CA VAL A 222 24.99 1.56 -8.90
C VAL A 222 24.26 0.90 -7.72
N GLU A 223 24.69 1.15 -6.48
CA GLU A 223 23.97 0.69 -5.28
C GLU A 223 22.54 1.24 -5.22
N LYS A 224 22.33 2.50 -5.63
CA LYS A 224 20.97 3.08 -5.72
C LYS A 224 20.12 2.35 -6.77
N ASP A 225 20.67 2.05 -7.94
CA ASP A 225 19.93 1.29 -8.96
C ASP A 225 19.61 -0.13 -8.50
N ILE A 226 20.56 -0.82 -7.86
CA ILE A 226 20.36 -2.13 -7.24
C ILE A 226 19.26 -2.04 -6.18
N TYR A 227 19.30 -1.03 -5.31
CA TYR A 227 18.32 -0.81 -4.26
C TYR A 227 16.91 -0.70 -4.82
N GLU A 228 16.72 0.12 -5.84
CA GLU A 228 15.42 0.36 -6.45
C GLU A 228 14.83 -0.91 -7.11
N ILE A 229 15.68 -1.81 -7.62
CA ILE A 229 15.26 -3.11 -8.19
C ILE A 229 14.99 -4.14 -7.09
N VAL A 230 15.93 -4.34 -6.17
CA VAL A 230 15.84 -5.37 -5.12
C VAL A 230 14.66 -5.11 -4.19
N THR A 231 14.37 -3.84 -3.88
CA THR A 231 13.27 -3.47 -2.97
C THR A 231 11.96 -3.18 -3.72
N ALA A 232 11.82 -3.63 -4.97
CA ALA A 232 10.63 -3.43 -5.78
C ALA A 232 9.36 -4.05 -5.17
N THR A 233 9.50 -5.12 -4.40
CA THR A 233 8.37 -5.75 -3.69
C THR A 233 7.91 -4.96 -2.46
N ASN A 234 8.69 -3.95 -2.01
CA ASN A 234 8.43 -3.24 -0.77
C ASN A 234 8.22 -4.18 0.45
N SER A 235 8.98 -5.29 0.53
CA SER A 235 8.91 -6.26 1.62
C SER A 235 9.99 -6.08 2.68
N ILE A 236 9.72 -6.54 3.90
CA ILE A 236 10.71 -6.55 5.00
C ILE A 236 11.96 -7.36 4.63
N GLU A 237 11.76 -8.51 3.96
CA GLU A 237 12.86 -9.39 3.54
C GLU A 237 13.81 -8.69 2.58
N ASP A 238 13.30 -8.01 1.56
CA ASP A 238 14.14 -7.37 0.55
C ASP A 238 14.92 -6.17 1.12
N TYR A 239 14.28 -5.33 1.93
CA TYR A 239 14.99 -4.24 2.61
C TYR A 239 16.07 -4.78 3.55
N THR A 240 15.79 -5.79 4.38
CA THR A 240 16.80 -6.33 5.29
C THR A 240 17.92 -7.06 4.57
N GLY A 241 17.60 -7.79 3.51
CA GLY A 241 18.56 -8.45 2.63
C GLY A 241 19.51 -7.44 1.98
N PHE A 242 18.96 -6.35 1.43
CA PHE A 242 19.76 -5.26 0.86
C PHE A 242 20.68 -4.62 1.90
N LEU A 243 20.15 -4.20 3.05
CA LEU A 243 20.92 -3.51 4.09
C LEU A 243 22.04 -4.38 4.70
N LYS A 244 21.88 -5.71 4.67
CA LYS A 244 22.93 -6.65 5.09
C LYS A 244 24.06 -6.75 4.08
N LYS A 245 23.76 -6.62 2.78
CA LYS A 245 24.73 -6.74 1.68
C LYS A 245 25.44 -5.41 1.40
N TYR A 246 24.72 -4.28 1.47
CA TYR A 246 25.18 -2.95 1.10
C TYR A 246 25.03 -1.97 2.27
N PRO A 247 26.11 -1.63 3.00
CA PRO A 247 26.06 -0.73 4.15
C PRO A 247 26.09 0.76 3.75
N ASN A 248 25.28 1.15 2.76
CA ASN A 248 25.19 2.54 2.30
C ASN A 248 24.39 3.41 3.30
N GLU A 249 25.04 4.39 3.93
CA GLU A 249 24.41 5.19 5.00
C GLU A 249 23.14 5.92 4.55
N LYS A 250 23.14 6.50 3.33
CA LYS A 250 21.97 7.23 2.80
C LYS A 250 20.78 6.29 2.58
N LEU A 251 21.03 5.11 2.02
CA LEU A 251 20.00 4.10 1.78
C LEU A 251 19.52 3.45 3.08
N VAL A 252 20.39 3.29 4.08
CA VAL A 252 20.02 2.86 5.45
C VAL A 252 19.06 3.87 6.08
N GLN A 253 19.40 5.16 6.05
CA GLN A 253 18.55 6.23 6.60
C GLN A 253 17.20 6.32 5.87
N LYS A 254 17.17 6.07 4.55
CA LYS A 254 15.94 6.00 3.76
C LYS A 254 15.08 4.77 4.08
N SER A 255 15.71 3.62 4.31
CA SER A 255 14.99 2.33 4.43
C SER A 255 14.39 2.09 5.81
N ILE A 256 15.05 2.56 6.88
CA ILE A 256 14.58 2.30 8.25
C ILE A 256 13.16 2.86 8.52
N PRO A 257 12.83 4.11 8.16
CA PRO A 257 11.46 4.63 8.34
C PRO A 257 10.41 3.83 7.58
N ARG A 258 10.74 3.37 6.35
CA ARG A 258 9.84 2.56 5.53
C ARG A 258 9.62 1.18 6.12
N LEU A 259 10.70 0.51 6.54
CA LEU A 259 10.65 -0.75 7.27
C LEU A 259 9.81 -0.64 8.53
N TYR A 260 9.93 0.45 9.28
CA TYR A 260 9.15 0.69 10.48
C TYR A 260 7.65 0.75 10.17
N HIS A 261 7.23 1.53 9.18
CA HIS A 261 5.81 1.64 8.84
C HIS A 261 5.24 0.37 8.19
N LEU A 262 6.02 -0.32 7.36
CA LEU A 262 5.65 -1.63 6.82
C LEU A 262 5.43 -2.65 7.94
N PHE A 263 6.39 -2.75 8.88
CA PHE A 263 6.28 -3.65 10.03
C PHE A 263 5.11 -3.27 10.95
N LYS A 264 4.86 -1.97 11.17
CA LYS A 264 3.74 -1.50 11.99
C LYS A 264 2.39 -1.89 11.38
N GLU A 265 2.25 -1.84 10.06
CA GLU A 265 1.02 -2.24 9.39
C GLU A 265 0.81 -3.76 9.43
N GLU A 266 1.86 -4.55 9.20
CA GLU A 266 1.80 -6.02 9.24
C GLU A 266 1.68 -6.59 10.66
N TYR A 267 2.27 -5.90 11.65
CA TYR A 267 2.39 -6.36 13.04
C TYR A 267 2.11 -5.24 14.07
N PRO A 268 0.90 -4.66 14.12
CA PRO A 268 0.58 -3.43 14.85
C PRO A 268 0.82 -3.46 16.37
N ASN A 269 0.90 -4.66 16.97
CA ASN A 269 1.09 -4.85 18.41
C ASN A 269 2.50 -5.35 18.79
N GLN A 270 3.43 -5.42 17.83
CA GLN A 270 4.80 -5.91 18.07
C GLN A 270 5.79 -4.75 18.18
N ASP A 271 6.81 -4.94 19.01
CA ASP A 271 7.92 -3.99 19.12
C ASP A 271 8.92 -4.19 17.98
N PHE A 272 9.07 -3.16 17.13
CA PHE A 272 10.00 -3.13 16.01
C PHE A 272 11.43 -3.52 16.42
N PHE A 273 11.94 -3.00 17.55
CA PHE A 273 13.33 -3.22 17.97
C PHE A 273 13.62 -4.62 18.51
N LYS A 274 12.58 -5.44 18.72
CA LYS A 274 12.75 -6.87 19.02
C LYS A 274 13.22 -7.65 17.80
N TYR A 275 12.91 -7.18 16.60
CA TYR A 275 13.19 -7.86 15.33
C TYR A 275 14.33 -7.20 14.55
N PHE A 276 14.51 -5.89 14.70
CA PHE A 276 15.54 -5.13 13.99
C PHE A 276 16.50 -4.43 14.97
N ASN A 277 17.81 -4.66 14.79
CA ASN A 277 18.87 -4.03 15.59
C ASN A 277 19.62 -2.97 14.78
N PHE A 278 18.95 -1.87 14.45
CA PHE A 278 19.58 -0.71 13.84
C PHE A 278 20.02 0.27 14.94
N GLN A 279 21.31 0.59 15.03
CA GLN A 279 21.80 1.64 15.92
C GLN A 279 21.39 3.03 15.40
N THR A 280 21.42 3.20 14.07
CA THR A 280 20.95 4.38 13.36
C THR A 280 19.42 4.51 13.50
N ALA A 281 18.93 5.73 13.76
CA ALA A 281 17.52 6.07 13.91
C ALA A 281 16.75 5.45 15.09
N LYS A 282 17.42 4.66 15.96
CA LYS A 282 16.80 4.03 17.14
C LYS A 282 16.10 5.04 18.04
N ASP A 283 16.82 6.07 18.48
CA ASP A 283 16.29 7.11 19.35
C ASP A 283 15.10 7.86 18.74
N SER A 284 15.10 8.02 17.40
CA SER A 284 14.02 8.70 16.69
C SER A 284 12.74 7.87 16.69
N ILE A 285 12.83 6.57 16.36
CA ILE A 285 11.67 5.68 16.36
C ILE A 285 11.19 5.40 17.78
N GLU A 286 12.07 5.17 18.77
CA GLU A 286 11.66 4.99 20.17
C GLU A 286 10.94 6.23 20.74
N LYS A 287 11.31 7.43 20.29
CA LYS A 287 10.60 8.65 20.64
C LYS A 287 9.23 8.71 19.97
N VAL A 288 9.14 8.37 18.70
CA VAL A 288 7.88 8.34 17.94
C VAL A 288 6.90 7.33 18.55
N THR A 289 7.31 6.10 18.82
CA THR A 289 6.45 5.05 19.41
C THR A 289 5.88 5.45 20.77
N LYS A 290 6.66 6.15 21.61
CA LYS A 290 6.17 6.69 22.90
C LYS A 290 5.14 7.81 22.72
N LEU A 291 5.32 8.67 21.71
CA LEU A 291 4.43 9.79 21.42
C LEU A 291 3.12 9.35 20.73
N GLU A 292 3.15 8.24 20.02
CA GLU A 292 1.98 7.61 19.41
C GLU A 292 1.05 6.93 20.42
N ALA A 293 1.48 6.75 21.67
CA ALA A 293 0.63 6.18 22.72
C ALA A 293 -0.51 7.14 23.10
N GLY A 294 -1.75 6.67 22.94
CA GLY A 294 -2.97 7.39 23.31
C GLY A 294 -3.37 8.48 22.32
N TYR A 295 -4.45 9.19 22.66
CA TYR A 295 -5.00 10.26 21.84
C TYR A 295 -4.45 11.63 22.21
N TRP A 296 -4.42 12.54 21.24
CA TRP A 296 -4.13 13.94 21.45
C TRP A 296 -5.34 14.83 21.18
N LEU A 297 -5.45 15.92 21.95
CA LEU A 297 -6.48 16.94 21.78
C LEU A 297 -5.84 18.31 21.51
N PRO A 298 -6.44 19.15 20.66
CA PRO A 298 -5.97 20.51 20.47
C PRO A 298 -6.24 21.35 21.73
N LYS A 299 -5.33 22.29 22.01
CA LYS A 299 -5.41 23.25 23.10
C LYS A 299 -4.90 24.60 22.59
N ILE A 300 -5.64 25.68 22.87
CA ILE A 300 -5.18 27.04 22.54
C ILE A 300 -4.32 27.61 23.68
N GLU A 301 -3.12 28.09 23.37
CA GLU A 301 -2.24 28.90 24.22
C GLU A 301 -1.74 30.11 23.42
N ASP A 302 -1.86 31.32 23.99
CA ASP A 302 -1.46 32.59 23.36
C ASP A 302 -1.99 32.79 21.91
N GLY A 303 -3.22 32.34 21.66
CA GLY A 303 -3.89 32.44 20.36
C GLY A 303 -3.42 31.43 19.30
N LYS A 304 -2.53 30.51 19.67
CA LYS A 304 -2.00 29.41 18.85
C LYS A 304 -2.50 28.05 19.36
N ILE A 305 -2.57 27.06 18.48
CA ILE A 305 -3.04 25.70 18.78
C ILE A 305 -1.85 24.76 18.92
N ASP A 306 -1.76 24.13 20.09
CA ASP A 306 -0.85 23.04 20.45
C ASP A 306 -1.66 21.77 20.77
N PHE A 307 -0.99 20.65 21.02
CA PHE A 307 -1.65 19.39 21.35
C PHE A 307 -1.24 18.86 22.72
N ILE A 308 -2.21 18.28 23.42
CA ILE A 308 -2.07 17.69 24.75
C ILE A 308 -2.51 16.22 24.75
N ASN A 309 -1.99 15.44 25.70
CA ASN A 309 -2.45 14.07 25.96
C ASN A 309 -3.66 14.03 26.91
N ALA A 310 -4.12 12.81 27.23
CA ALA A 310 -5.21 12.55 28.19
C ALA A 310 -4.96 13.08 29.62
N LYS A 311 -3.73 13.42 29.99
CA LYS A 311 -3.37 14.04 31.29
C LYS A 311 -3.30 15.57 31.22
N ALA A 312 -3.71 16.17 30.09
CA ALA A 312 -3.59 17.59 29.79
C ALA A 312 -2.14 18.13 29.77
N GLU A 313 -1.16 17.24 29.56
CA GLU A 313 0.24 17.62 29.37
C GLU A 313 0.49 17.94 27.89
N ILE A 314 1.20 19.03 27.60
CA ILE A 314 1.56 19.42 26.23
C ILE A 314 2.53 18.39 25.65
N THR A 315 2.09 17.69 24.60
CA THR A 315 2.88 16.67 23.89
C THR A 315 3.48 17.19 22.60
N LEU A 316 2.83 18.16 21.94
CA LEU A 316 3.33 18.80 20.72
C LEU A 316 3.08 20.31 20.75
N ARG A 317 4.16 21.08 20.63
CA ARG A 317 4.14 22.54 20.44
C ARG A 317 4.16 22.89 18.95
N ALA A 318 3.04 22.68 18.26
CA ALA A 318 2.92 22.97 16.84
C ALA A 318 2.83 24.49 16.58
N SER A 319 2.15 25.21 17.48
CA SER A 319 1.85 26.64 17.39
C SER A 319 1.11 27.01 16.11
N PHE A 320 0.09 26.22 15.76
CA PHE A 320 -0.75 26.47 14.59
C PHE A 320 -1.67 27.68 14.78
N ASP A 321 -1.96 28.39 13.70
CA ASP A 321 -2.99 29.43 13.61
C ASP A 321 -4.40 28.82 13.56
N LYS A 322 -4.52 27.69 12.87
CA LYS A 322 -5.74 26.90 12.66
C LYS A 322 -5.36 25.43 12.50
N VAL A 323 -6.24 24.51 12.88
CA VAL A 323 -6.09 23.07 12.61
C VAL A 323 -7.21 22.57 11.72
N ASP A 324 -7.00 21.41 11.11
CA ASP A 324 -8.04 20.76 10.31
C ASP A 324 -9.27 20.41 11.15
N THR A 325 -10.43 20.28 10.50
CA THR A 325 -11.71 20.00 11.18
C THR A 325 -11.66 18.67 11.94
N ASP A 326 -10.97 17.66 11.40
CA ASP A 326 -10.83 16.37 12.07
C ASP A 326 -10.06 16.50 13.39
N CYS A 327 -9.08 17.42 13.46
CA CYS A 327 -8.35 17.73 14.70
C CYS A 327 -9.27 18.32 15.79
N LEU A 328 -10.36 19.00 15.42
CA LEU A 328 -11.31 19.61 16.36
C LEU A 328 -12.40 18.63 16.81
N CYS A 329 -12.81 17.72 15.92
CA CYS A 329 -13.96 16.84 16.14
C CYS A 329 -13.57 15.45 16.66
N LEU A 330 -12.33 14.99 16.40
CA LEU A 330 -11.86 13.66 16.76
C LEU A 330 -10.57 13.75 17.61
N PRO A 331 -10.44 12.94 18.67
CA PRO A 331 -9.16 12.73 19.33
C PRO A 331 -8.15 12.16 18.32
N GLN A 332 -6.99 12.79 18.24
CA GLN A 332 -5.99 12.46 17.23
C GLN A 332 -5.25 11.18 17.61
N LEU A 333 -5.46 10.14 16.80
CA LEU A 333 -4.83 8.81 16.93
C LEU A 333 -3.77 8.55 15.85
N THR A 334 -3.73 9.38 14.81
CA THR A 334 -2.75 9.32 13.71
C THR A 334 -1.35 9.71 14.15
N ASP A 335 -0.34 9.29 13.37
CA ASP A 335 1.08 9.56 13.63
C ASP A 335 1.51 11.01 13.32
N PHE A 336 0.57 11.82 12.82
CA PHE A 336 0.75 13.23 12.46
C PHE A 336 -0.54 14.02 12.70
N VAL A 337 -0.40 15.34 12.73
CA VAL A 337 -1.49 16.33 12.81
C VAL A 337 -1.37 17.33 11.66
N ILE A 338 -2.49 17.93 11.28
CA ILE A 338 -2.57 18.90 10.17
C ILE A 338 -3.01 20.25 10.72
N GLY A 339 -2.30 21.30 10.33
CA GLY A 339 -2.68 22.66 10.66
C GLY A 339 -2.00 23.72 9.80
N GLU A 340 -2.40 24.96 9.98
CA GLU A 340 -1.86 26.13 9.30
C GLU A 340 -0.92 26.87 10.24
N LYS A 341 0.26 27.28 9.76
CA LYS A 341 1.22 28.10 10.52
C LYS A 341 1.80 29.19 9.64
N GLY A 342 1.54 30.45 10.00
CA GLY A 342 2.05 31.59 9.24
C GLY A 342 1.50 31.67 7.82
N GLY A 343 0.26 31.24 7.61
CA GLY A 343 -0.42 31.26 6.30
C GLY A 343 -0.12 30.08 5.39
N LEU A 344 0.67 29.10 5.83
CA LEU A 344 0.99 27.88 5.08
C LEU A 344 0.47 26.66 5.82
N GLN A 345 -0.07 25.69 5.09
CA GLN A 345 -0.49 24.43 5.68
C GLN A 345 0.72 23.53 5.91
N GLN A 346 0.66 22.76 6.99
CA GLN A 346 1.70 21.88 7.47
C GLN A 346 1.13 20.54 7.91
N ILE A 347 1.85 19.49 7.57
CA ILE A 347 1.68 18.15 8.11
C ILE A 347 2.83 17.94 9.10
N VAL A 348 2.52 17.77 10.38
CA VAL A 348 3.52 17.69 11.45
C VAL A 348 3.42 16.34 12.15
N ALA A 349 4.51 15.59 12.12
CA ALA A 349 4.64 14.34 12.86
C ALA A 349 4.54 14.58 14.36
N ARG A 350 4.15 13.55 15.13
CA ARG A 350 4.06 13.64 16.59
C ARG A 350 5.35 14.10 17.28
N ASN A 351 6.51 13.79 16.71
CA ASN A 351 7.79 14.24 17.27
C ASN A 351 8.11 15.74 17.02
N GLY A 352 7.24 16.46 16.31
CA GLY A 352 7.37 17.87 15.95
C GLY A 352 8.02 18.13 14.59
N ASN A 353 8.46 17.09 13.88
CA ASN A 353 9.04 17.24 12.55
C ASN A 353 7.96 17.60 11.53
N VAL A 354 8.21 18.60 10.70
CA VAL A 354 7.36 18.93 9.56
C VAL A 354 7.58 17.88 8.46
N ILE A 355 6.56 17.08 8.16
CA ILE A 355 6.57 16.08 7.08
C ILE A 355 6.43 16.78 5.74
N TYR A 356 5.51 17.74 5.65
CA TYR A 356 5.22 18.50 4.45
C TYR A 356 4.75 19.92 4.81
N GLN A 357 5.09 20.88 3.96
CA GLN A 357 4.60 22.26 4.04
C GLN A 357 4.34 22.77 2.63
N GLY A 358 3.15 23.32 2.40
CA GLY A 358 2.70 23.81 1.10
C GLY A 358 1.21 24.11 1.13
N ASP A 359 0.65 24.49 -0.02
CA ASP A 359 -0.79 24.72 -0.18
C ASP A 359 -1.45 23.39 -0.60
N PHE A 360 -2.42 22.91 0.18
CA PHE A 360 -3.15 21.66 -0.10
C PHE A 360 -4.55 21.65 0.55
N ASP A 361 -5.55 21.13 -0.16
CA ASP A 361 -6.91 21.09 0.35
C ASP A 361 -7.10 19.99 1.41
N LYS A 362 -6.42 18.85 1.23
CA LYS A 362 -6.56 17.68 2.10
C LYS A 362 -5.29 16.85 2.15
N ALA A 363 -5.03 16.22 3.29
CA ALA A 363 -4.02 15.18 3.41
C ALA A 363 -4.62 13.93 4.06
N THR A 364 -4.41 12.76 3.44
CA THR A 364 -5.02 11.49 3.85
C THR A 364 -3.93 10.45 4.09
N ASP A 365 -3.95 9.79 5.25
CA ASP A 365 -3.10 8.62 5.52
C ASP A 365 -3.59 7.45 4.65
N VAL A 366 -2.75 6.96 3.74
CA VAL A 366 -3.08 5.87 2.80
C VAL A 366 -2.38 4.56 3.18
N GLY A 367 -1.90 4.45 4.43
CA GLY A 367 -1.27 3.26 4.99
C GLY A 367 0.20 3.11 4.62
N PHE A 368 0.88 2.13 5.24
CA PHE A 368 2.29 1.79 4.98
C PHE A 368 3.29 2.95 5.09
N GLY A 369 2.90 4.01 5.82
CA GLY A 369 3.73 5.20 6.02
C GLY A 369 3.55 6.29 4.97
N TYR A 370 2.56 6.20 4.08
CA TYR A 370 2.34 7.19 3.04
C TYR A 370 1.15 8.09 3.32
N ILE A 371 1.28 9.35 2.91
CA ILE A 371 0.26 10.38 3.01
C ILE A 371 0.03 10.91 1.60
N GLN A 372 -1.21 10.80 1.12
CA GLN A 372 -1.65 11.44 -0.11
C GLN A 372 -2.02 12.89 0.19
N ILE A 373 -1.48 13.82 -0.59
CA ILE A 373 -1.76 15.25 -0.47
C ILE A 373 -2.56 15.67 -1.72
N GLU A 374 -3.75 16.21 -1.50
CA GLU A 374 -4.66 16.72 -2.52
C GLU A 374 -4.56 18.25 -2.56
N SER A 375 -4.42 18.81 -3.76
CA SER A 375 -4.35 20.24 -4.02
C SER A 375 -5.14 20.59 -5.29
N GLU A 376 -5.34 21.89 -5.56
CA GLU A 376 -5.91 22.35 -6.83
C GLU A 376 -5.15 21.81 -8.08
N SER A 377 -3.84 21.55 -7.94
CA SER A 377 -3.00 21.04 -9.03
C SER A 377 -3.09 19.52 -9.24
N GLY A 378 -3.74 18.80 -8.33
CA GLY A 378 -3.82 17.35 -8.30
C GLY A 378 -3.21 16.74 -7.03
N PHE A 379 -2.87 15.47 -7.12
CA PHE A 379 -2.40 14.65 -6.00
C PHE A 379 -0.89 14.48 -6.02
N THR A 380 -0.26 14.58 -4.84
CA THR A 380 1.13 14.18 -4.60
C THR A 380 1.19 13.12 -3.50
N LEU A 381 2.32 12.44 -3.36
CA LEU A 381 2.50 11.38 -2.38
C LEU A 381 3.77 11.62 -1.58
N VAL A 382 3.66 11.68 -0.25
CA VAL A 382 4.79 11.85 0.68
C VAL A 382 4.83 10.68 1.66
N HIS A 383 6.02 10.22 2.01
CA HIS A 383 6.21 9.28 3.09
C HIS A 383 6.32 10.03 4.44
N LYS A 384 5.90 9.42 5.55
CA LYS A 384 5.93 10.01 6.92
C LYS A 384 7.32 10.43 7.40
N SER A 385 8.38 10.02 6.71
CA SER A 385 9.75 10.53 6.91
C SER A 385 10.00 11.93 6.33
N GLY A 386 9.08 12.45 5.52
CA GLY A 386 9.22 13.67 4.72
C GLY A 386 9.73 13.46 3.29
N GLU A 387 9.97 12.21 2.86
CA GLU A 387 10.37 11.92 1.48
C GLU A 387 9.18 12.10 0.52
N LEU A 388 9.26 13.05 -0.41
CA LEU A 388 8.31 13.17 -1.52
C LEU A 388 8.50 12.01 -2.48
N ILE A 389 7.51 11.11 -2.59
CA ILE A 389 7.55 9.92 -3.44
C ILE A 389 7.06 10.23 -4.85
N VAL A 390 5.93 10.93 -4.96
CA VAL A 390 5.42 11.52 -6.21
C VAL A 390 5.39 13.01 -5.98
N ASP A 391 6.36 13.73 -6.55
CA ASP A 391 6.59 15.16 -6.37
C ASP A 391 5.90 16.03 -7.43
N GLN A 392 5.66 15.48 -8.62
CA GLN A 392 4.83 16.10 -9.64
C GLN A 392 3.35 15.77 -9.40
N PRO A 393 2.46 16.77 -9.30
CA PRO A 393 1.03 16.53 -9.14
C PRO A 393 0.45 15.67 -10.28
N MET A 394 -0.30 14.64 -9.91
CA MET A 394 -0.99 13.72 -10.83
C MET A 394 -2.51 13.87 -10.69
N SER A 395 -3.28 13.54 -11.72
CA SER A 395 -4.76 13.60 -11.63
C SER A 395 -5.34 12.56 -10.67
N SER A 396 -4.64 11.44 -10.47
CA SER A 396 -4.99 10.40 -9.50
C SER A 396 -3.74 9.64 -9.04
N ILE A 397 -3.69 9.28 -7.75
CA ILE A 397 -2.69 8.41 -7.15
C ILE A 397 -3.39 7.35 -6.28
N ALA A 398 -2.93 6.10 -6.31
CA ALA A 398 -3.34 5.07 -5.36
C ALA A 398 -2.17 4.13 -5.03
N ILE A 399 -2.11 3.63 -3.80
CA ILE A 399 -1.18 2.57 -3.40
C ILE A 399 -1.90 1.24 -3.51
N LEU A 400 -1.35 0.33 -4.33
CA LEU A 400 -1.96 -0.96 -4.61
C LEU A 400 -1.20 -2.08 -3.88
N ASN A 401 -1.89 -2.78 -2.99
CA ASN A 401 -1.38 -3.90 -2.20
C ASN A 401 -0.11 -3.61 -1.38
N SER A 402 0.25 -2.35 -1.10
CA SER A 402 1.55 -1.91 -0.52
C SER A 402 2.77 -1.94 -1.44
N HIS A 403 2.67 -2.54 -2.64
CA HIS A 403 3.83 -2.78 -3.51
C HIS A 403 3.98 -1.70 -4.59
N PHE A 404 2.85 -1.19 -5.08
CA PHE A 404 2.83 -0.34 -6.27
C PHE A 404 2.14 0.99 -6.03
N ILE A 405 2.54 1.97 -6.84
CA ILE A 405 1.89 3.27 -6.95
C ILE A 405 1.26 3.33 -8.33
N ARG A 406 -0.07 3.41 -8.37
CA ARG A 406 -0.81 3.74 -9.58
C ARG A 406 -0.84 5.24 -9.72
N THR A 407 -0.51 5.72 -10.92
CA THR A 407 -0.62 7.14 -11.29
C THR A 407 -1.41 7.26 -12.58
N GLU A 408 -2.09 8.40 -12.76
CA GLU A 408 -2.81 8.71 -13.99
C GLU A 408 -2.14 9.87 -14.72
N HIS A 409 -1.99 9.74 -16.03
CA HIS A 409 -1.45 10.77 -16.91
C HIS A 409 -2.18 10.73 -18.26
N ASN A 410 -2.70 11.88 -18.71
CA ASN A 410 -3.48 12.01 -19.95
C ASN A 410 -4.68 11.03 -20.07
N GLY A 411 -5.33 10.71 -18.94
CA GLY A 411 -6.50 9.82 -18.90
C GLY A 411 -6.18 8.33 -18.93
N PHE A 412 -4.89 7.95 -18.84
CA PHE A 412 -4.45 6.56 -18.77
C PHE A 412 -3.67 6.31 -17.47
N TYR A 413 -3.81 5.11 -16.94
CA TYR A 413 -3.12 4.66 -15.74
C TYR A 413 -1.82 3.93 -16.08
N GLY A 414 -0.80 4.18 -15.25
CA GLY A 414 0.48 3.48 -15.22
C GLY A 414 0.82 3.04 -13.80
N LEU A 415 1.84 2.21 -13.67
CA LEU A 415 2.24 1.58 -12.41
C LEU A 415 3.74 1.71 -12.18
N THR A 416 4.13 2.15 -10.99
CA THR A 416 5.53 2.15 -10.55
C THR A 416 5.68 1.44 -9.21
N THR A 417 6.89 1.02 -8.86
CA THR A 417 7.18 0.60 -7.48
C THR A 417 7.15 1.80 -6.53
N ILE A 418 7.13 1.53 -5.23
CA ILE A 418 7.34 2.52 -4.17
C ILE A 418 8.68 3.27 -4.31
N ASN A 419 9.68 2.64 -4.94
CA ASN A 419 10.98 3.22 -5.24
C ASN A 419 11.05 3.85 -6.65
N ARG A 420 9.90 4.13 -7.27
CA ARG A 420 9.77 4.82 -8.55
C ARG A 420 10.38 4.09 -9.75
N LYS A 421 10.59 2.77 -9.68
CA LYS A 421 10.88 1.99 -10.89
C LYS A 421 9.58 1.83 -11.69
N PRO A 422 9.56 2.18 -12.99
CA PRO A 422 8.42 1.90 -13.86
C PRO A 422 8.16 0.40 -13.94
N ILE A 423 6.90 0.01 -13.86
CA ILE A 423 6.44 -1.39 -13.99
C ILE A 423 5.51 -1.52 -15.20
N LEU A 424 4.54 -0.60 -15.32
CA LEU A 424 3.64 -0.49 -16.47
C LEU A 424 3.56 0.97 -16.90
N ASP A 425 3.65 1.22 -18.21
CA ASP A 425 3.49 2.56 -18.78
C ASP A 425 2.03 3.05 -18.67
N HIS A 426 1.81 4.36 -18.83
CA HIS A 426 0.48 4.98 -18.82
C HIS A 426 -0.32 4.68 -20.10
N GLU A 427 -0.75 3.44 -20.25
CA GLU A 427 -1.52 2.93 -21.41
C GLU A 427 -2.78 2.15 -21.03
N PHE A 428 -3.12 2.10 -19.73
CA PHE A 428 -4.26 1.32 -19.22
C PHE A 428 -5.47 2.22 -18.98
N ILE A 429 -6.65 1.71 -19.33
CA ILE A 429 -7.94 2.37 -19.04
C ILE A 429 -8.18 2.39 -17.53
N ASP A 430 -7.84 1.30 -16.86
CA ASP A 430 -7.91 1.20 -15.41
C ASP A 430 -6.87 0.20 -14.88
N ILE A 431 -6.42 0.45 -13.66
CA ILE A 431 -5.56 -0.44 -12.87
C ILE A 431 -6.09 -0.40 -11.43
N ASP A 432 -6.50 -1.52 -10.86
CA ASP A 432 -6.93 -1.56 -9.45
C ASP A 432 -6.58 -2.90 -8.80
N THR A 433 -6.99 -3.11 -7.56
CA THR A 433 -6.87 -4.36 -6.83
C THR A 433 -8.21 -5.06 -6.75
N ILE A 434 -8.22 -6.38 -6.98
CA ILE A 434 -9.41 -7.23 -6.80
C ILE A 434 -9.02 -8.54 -6.15
N GLY A 435 -9.49 -8.77 -4.93
CA GLY A 435 -9.01 -9.88 -4.10
C GLY A 435 -7.48 -9.80 -3.93
N ASN A 436 -6.77 -10.84 -4.34
CA ASN A 436 -5.30 -10.92 -4.31
C ASN A 436 -4.63 -10.65 -5.67
N PHE A 437 -5.36 -10.05 -6.62
CA PHE A 437 -4.88 -9.75 -7.98
C PHE A 437 -4.86 -8.24 -8.23
N ILE A 438 -4.03 -7.85 -9.19
CA ILE A 438 -4.09 -6.57 -9.88
C ILE A 438 -5.03 -6.74 -11.07
N TRP A 439 -6.07 -5.92 -11.11
CA TRP A 439 -6.95 -5.71 -12.25
C TRP A 439 -6.25 -4.79 -13.24
N LEU A 440 -6.08 -5.23 -14.48
CA LEU A 440 -5.53 -4.42 -15.56
C LEU A 440 -6.53 -4.36 -16.70
N GLN A 441 -6.93 -3.17 -17.13
CA GLN A 441 -7.91 -2.99 -18.20
C GLN A 441 -7.34 -2.20 -19.37
N LYS A 442 -7.56 -2.74 -20.57
CA LYS A 442 -7.32 -2.10 -21.87
C LYS A 442 -8.58 -2.22 -22.75
N GLU A 443 -8.56 -1.60 -23.93
CA GLU A 443 -9.66 -1.74 -24.90
C GLU A 443 -9.91 -3.19 -25.32
N GLU A 444 -8.86 -4.02 -25.34
CA GLU A 444 -8.91 -5.44 -25.69
C GLU A 444 -9.49 -6.35 -24.60
N GLY A 445 -9.60 -5.86 -23.36
CA GLY A 445 -10.19 -6.60 -22.24
C GLY A 445 -9.47 -6.39 -20.91
N ILE A 446 -9.73 -7.31 -19.98
CA ILE A 446 -9.24 -7.31 -18.60
C ILE A 446 -8.28 -8.49 -18.40
N ALA A 447 -7.19 -8.22 -17.69
CA ALA A 447 -6.27 -9.22 -17.15
C ALA A 447 -6.29 -9.19 -15.61
N LEU A 448 -6.32 -10.36 -14.99
CA LEU A 448 -6.12 -10.53 -13.55
C LEU A 448 -4.73 -11.09 -13.31
N VAL A 449 -3.86 -10.30 -12.66
CA VAL A 449 -2.43 -10.59 -12.56
C VAL A 449 -2.02 -10.60 -11.10
N LYS A 450 -1.30 -11.62 -10.66
CA LYS A 450 -0.75 -11.59 -9.30
C LYS A 450 0.40 -10.58 -9.22
N PRO A 451 0.59 -9.86 -8.11
CA PRO A 451 1.70 -8.91 -7.95
C PRO A 451 3.07 -9.48 -8.34
N GLU A 452 3.34 -10.77 -8.03
CA GLU A 452 4.63 -11.40 -8.29
C GLU A 452 4.99 -11.48 -9.77
N VAL A 453 4.00 -11.48 -10.66
CA VAL A 453 4.20 -11.52 -12.11
C VAL A 453 4.73 -10.18 -12.64
N LEU A 454 4.51 -9.08 -11.91
CA LEU A 454 4.89 -7.73 -12.33
C LEU A 454 6.31 -7.34 -11.89
N PHE A 455 6.85 -7.91 -10.82
CA PHE A 455 8.17 -7.54 -10.29
C PHE A 455 9.34 -7.69 -11.28
N PRO A 456 9.38 -8.69 -12.18
CA PRO A 456 10.42 -8.78 -13.20
C PRO A 456 10.56 -7.51 -14.07
N ALA A 457 9.49 -6.72 -14.25
CA ALA A 457 9.55 -5.44 -14.95
C ALA A 457 10.50 -4.44 -14.29
N ALA A 458 10.66 -4.47 -12.96
CA ALA A 458 11.63 -3.62 -12.25
C ALA A 458 13.08 -3.91 -12.70
N ASN A 459 13.35 -5.16 -13.08
CA ASN A 459 14.61 -5.63 -13.68
C ASN A 459 14.61 -5.55 -15.22
N ARG A 460 13.69 -4.78 -15.81
CA ARG A 460 13.53 -4.60 -17.27
C ARG A 460 13.26 -5.91 -18.02
N GLU A 461 12.68 -6.90 -17.34
CA GLU A 461 12.22 -8.12 -17.99
C GLU A 461 10.81 -7.92 -18.56
N LYS A 462 10.52 -8.64 -19.65
CA LYS A 462 9.20 -8.57 -20.29
C LYS A 462 8.18 -9.31 -19.43
N VAL A 463 7.10 -8.63 -19.06
CA VAL A 463 5.94 -9.25 -18.40
C VAL A 463 4.92 -9.67 -19.45
N ASP A 464 4.43 -10.92 -19.35
CA ASP A 464 3.39 -11.45 -20.23
C ASP A 464 2.02 -11.24 -19.59
N LEU A 465 1.19 -10.40 -20.21
CA LEU A 465 -0.13 -10.02 -19.72
C LEU A 465 -1.21 -10.61 -20.63
N ASN A 466 -2.11 -11.39 -20.07
CA ASN A 466 -3.16 -12.07 -20.82
C ASN A 466 -4.53 -11.39 -20.59
N PHE A 467 -4.86 -10.43 -21.45
CA PHE A 467 -6.17 -9.78 -21.49
C PHE A 467 -7.17 -10.69 -22.18
N GLN A 468 -8.02 -11.34 -21.39
CA GLN A 468 -8.90 -12.39 -21.90
C GLN A 468 -10.34 -12.30 -21.38
N TYR A 469 -10.61 -11.37 -20.47
CA TYR A 469 -11.93 -11.20 -19.88
C TYR A 469 -12.57 -9.91 -20.41
N GLU A 470 -13.86 -9.97 -20.71
CA GLU A 470 -14.68 -8.80 -21.05
C GLU A 470 -15.19 -8.11 -19.78
N ASP A 471 -15.45 -8.91 -18.73
CA ASP A 471 -15.95 -8.44 -17.44
C ASP A 471 -15.52 -9.42 -16.33
N VAL A 472 -15.35 -8.91 -15.12
CA VAL A 472 -14.95 -9.67 -13.92
C VAL A 472 -15.61 -9.07 -12.69
N GLU A 473 -16.16 -9.92 -11.82
CA GLU A 473 -16.73 -9.53 -10.53
C GLU A 473 -16.26 -10.48 -9.42
N LEU A 474 -15.86 -9.93 -8.27
CA LEU A 474 -15.56 -10.71 -7.06
C LEU A 474 -16.84 -10.96 -6.27
N LEU A 475 -17.14 -12.23 -6.03
CA LEU A 475 -18.35 -12.67 -5.33
C LEU A 475 -18.13 -12.77 -3.81
N ASP A 476 -19.21 -12.71 -3.04
CA ASP A 476 -19.19 -12.80 -1.56
C ASP A 476 -18.51 -14.07 -1.01
N ASP A 477 -18.47 -15.15 -1.80
CA ASP A 477 -17.83 -16.41 -1.44
C ASP A 477 -16.35 -16.49 -1.86
N GLY A 478 -15.79 -15.37 -2.33
CA GLY A 478 -14.40 -15.20 -2.76
C GLY A 478 -14.10 -15.73 -4.16
N ASN A 479 -15.07 -16.32 -4.87
CA ASN A 479 -14.89 -16.74 -6.25
C ASN A 479 -15.06 -15.55 -7.21
N PHE A 480 -14.57 -15.70 -8.44
CA PHE A 480 -14.71 -14.71 -9.49
C PHE A 480 -15.76 -15.14 -10.51
N TRP A 481 -16.75 -14.30 -10.76
CA TRP A 481 -17.55 -14.37 -11.98
C TRP A 481 -16.81 -13.66 -13.09
N VAL A 482 -16.69 -14.31 -14.25
CA VAL A 482 -15.94 -13.76 -15.39
C VAL A 482 -16.70 -13.96 -16.69
N VAL A 483 -16.55 -13.02 -17.61
CA VAL A 483 -17.09 -13.09 -18.97
C VAL A 483 -15.95 -13.14 -19.98
N LYS A 484 -16.03 -14.07 -20.93
CA LYS A 484 -15.07 -14.20 -22.04
C LYS A 484 -15.79 -14.62 -23.31
N ASN A 485 -15.64 -13.87 -24.39
CA ASN A 485 -16.32 -14.13 -25.67
C ASN A 485 -17.85 -14.28 -25.52
N GLY A 486 -18.48 -13.44 -24.69
CA GLY A 486 -19.90 -13.52 -24.33
C GLY A 486 -20.32 -14.78 -23.54
N GLN A 487 -19.38 -15.53 -22.97
CA GLN A 487 -19.64 -16.70 -22.13
C GLN A 487 -19.31 -16.41 -20.66
N GLU A 488 -20.16 -16.85 -19.75
CA GLU A 488 -19.96 -16.70 -18.30
C GLU A 488 -19.26 -17.93 -17.71
N ALA A 489 -18.42 -17.72 -16.70
CA ALA A 489 -17.79 -18.76 -15.89
C ALA A 489 -17.65 -18.33 -14.42
N ILE A 490 -17.40 -19.31 -13.54
CA ILE A 490 -16.96 -19.06 -12.17
C ILE A 490 -15.57 -19.65 -11.98
N LEU A 491 -14.62 -18.84 -11.52
CA LEU A 491 -13.26 -19.23 -11.15
C LEU A 491 -13.06 -19.15 -9.63
N ASP A 492 -12.22 -20.01 -9.08
CA ASP A 492 -11.81 -19.90 -7.68
C ASP A 492 -10.73 -18.82 -7.47
N THR A 493 -10.28 -18.66 -6.22
CA THR A 493 -9.24 -17.68 -5.83
C THR A 493 -7.87 -17.94 -6.46
N SER A 494 -7.68 -19.09 -7.09
CA SER A 494 -6.48 -19.44 -7.87
C SER A 494 -6.74 -19.36 -9.39
N LEU A 495 -7.85 -18.75 -9.80
CA LEU A 495 -8.35 -18.65 -11.18
C LEU A 495 -8.64 -20.01 -11.83
N LYS A 496 -8.84 -21.07 -11.04
CA LYS A 496 -9.24 -22.38 -11.55
C LYS A 496 -10.75 -22.46 -11.73
N THR A 497 -11.17 -22.96 -12.89
CA THR A 497 -12.58 -23.05 -13.27
C THR A 497 -13.39 -23.97 -12.34
N LYS A 498 -14.40 -23.42 -11.67
CA LYS A 498 -15.45 -24.15 -10.93
C LYS A 498 -16.69 -24.39 -11.78
N ILE A 499 -17.10 -23.36 -12.53
CA ILE A 499 -18.14 -23.46 -13.55
C ILE A 499 -17.49 -23.10 -14.88
N PRO A 500 -17.55 -23.99 -15.90
CA PRO A 500 -16.89 -23.74 -17.18
C PRO A 500 -17.42 -22.49 -17.88
N PHE A 501 -16.71 -22.03 -18.91
CA PHE A 501 -17.27 -21.01 -19.80
C PHE A 501 -18.43 -21.60 -20.59
N GLY A 502 -19.57 -20.91 -20.60
CA GLY A 502 -20.71 -21.29 -21.41
C GLY A 502 -21.74 -20.19 -21.62
N ILE A 503 -22.66 -20.43 -22.55
CA ILE A 503 -23.75 -19.52 -22.87
C ILE A 503 -24.92 -19.78 -21.91
N TYR A 504 -24.80 -19.21 -20.71
CA TYR A 504 -25.83 -19.20 -19.68
C TYR A 504 -25.63 -18.01 -18.77
N LYS A 505 -26.71 -17.64 -18.05
CA LYS A 505 -26.63 -16.72 -16.93
C LYS A 505 -26.46 -17.50 -15.62
N ILE A 506 -25.48 -17.12 -14.82
CA ILE A 506 -25.17 -17.74 -13.53
C ILE A 506 -25.87 -16.98 -12.40
N TYR A 507 -26.50 -17.70 -11.48
CA TYR A 507 -27.15 -17.12 -10.30
C TYR A 507 -26.62 -17.81 -9.03
N PRO A 508 -26.04 -17.06 -8.07
CA PRO A 508 -25.66 -17.60 -6.76
C PRO A 508 -26.89 -18.07 -5.98
N LYS A 509 -26.76 -19.21 -5.32
CA LYS A 509 -27.81 -19.84 -4.50
C LYS A 509 -27.21 -20.44 -3.23
N ILE A 510 -28.00 -20.55 -2.16
CA ILE A 510 -27.57 -21.17 -0.89
C ILE A 510 -27.04 -22.60 -1.10
N TYR A 511 -27.58 -23.32 -2.08
CA TYR A 511 -27.18 -24.69 -2.42
C TYR A 511 -26.03 -24.80 -3.44
N GLY A 512 -25.47 -23.68 -3.93
CA GLY A 512 -24.46 -23.63 -4.99
C GLY A 512 -24.86 -22.66 -6.10
N TRP A 513 -24.98 -23.14 -7.33
CA TRP A 513 -25.22 -22.27 -8.50
C TRP A 513 -26.36 -22.76 -9.39
N GLN A 514 -27.15 -21.81 -9.90
CA GLN A 514 -28.18 -22.05 -10.90
C GLN A 514 -27.78 -21.39 -12.22
N LEU A 515 -27.73 -22.17 -13.29
CA LEU A 515 -27.40 -21.71 -14.64
C LEU A 515 -28.66 -21.71 -15.50
N LYS A 516 -28.96 -20.59 -16.17
CA LYS A 516 -30.10 -20.48 -17.11
C LYS A 516 -29.61 -20.30 -18.53
N SER A 517 -30.01 -21.20 -19.43
CA SER A 517 -29.66 -21.18 -20.85
C SER A 517 -30.90 -21.43 -21.73
N ALA A 518 -30.73 -21.34 -23.05
CA ALA A 518 -31.76 -21.76 -24.01
C ALA A 518 -32.14 -23.25 -23.91
N LYS A 519 -31.24 -24.11 -23.39
CA LYS A 519 -31.50 -25.53 -23.15
C LYS A 519 -32.34 -25.78 -21.88
N GLY A 520 -32.53 -24.76 -21.04
CA GLY A 520 -33.19 -24.84 -19.75
C GLY A 520 -32.27 -24.47 -18.59
N ILE A 521 -32.64 -24.91 -17.39
CA ILE A 521 -31.98 -24.63 -16.12
C ILE A 521 -31.08 -25.81 -15.76
N GLN A 522 -29.81 -25.54 -15.46
CA GLN A 522 -28.84 -26.52 -14.95
C GLN A 522 -28.44 -26.12 -13.52
N LEU A 523 -28.11 -27.11 -12.69
CA LEU A 523 -27.91 -26.90 -11.25
C LEU A 523 -26.59 -27.51 -10.77
N PHE A 524 -25.71 -26.66 -10.29
CA PHE A 524 -24.47 -27.07 -9.62
C PHE A 524 -24.73 -27.05 -8.12
N HIS A 525 -25.31 -28.14 -7.62
CA HIS A 525 -25.72 -28.27 -6.22
C HIS A 525 -24.63 -28.93 -5.39
N ASN A 526 -24.29 -28.34 -4.24
CA ASN A 526 -23.20 -28.78 -3.34
C ASN A 526 -23.38 -30.19 -2.77
N LYS A 527 -24.61 -30.71 -2.67
CA LYS A 527 -24.93 -32.05 -2.15
C LYS A 527 -25.34 -33.01 -3.27
N HIS A 528 -26.23 -32.57 -4.16
CA HIS A 528 -26.76 -33.40 -5.25
C HIS A 528 -25.96 -33.19 -6.54
N LEU A 529 -24.73 -33.70 -6.56
CA LEU A 529 -23.78 -33.47 -7.67
C LEU A 529 -24.26 -33.99 -9.03
N SER A 530 -25.16 -34.98 -9.05
CA SER A 530 -25.74 -35.53 -10.29
C SER A 530 -26.72 -34.59 -10.99
N LEU A 531 -27.22 -33.55 -10.32
CA LEU A 531 -28.14 -32.58 -10.94
C LEU A 531 -27.47 -31.74 -12.02
N LYS A 532 -26.14 -31.61 -11.98
CA LYS A 532 -25.38 -30.83 -12.96
C LYS A 532 -25.44 -31.44 -14.35
N ASP A 533 -25.70 -32.74 -14.49
CA ASP A 533 -25.68 -33.42 -15.79
C ASP A 533 -27.04 -33.35 -16.51
N LEU A 534 -28.01 -32.62 -15.94
CA LEU A 534 -29.40 -32.55 -16.41
C LEU A 534 -29.86 -31.10 -16.64
N TYR A 535 -30.82 -30.95 -17.56
CA TYR A 535 -31.51 -29.69 -17.83
C TYR A 535 -32.98 -29.77 -17.43
N TYR A 536 -33.48 -28.70 -16.81
CA TYR A 536 -34.83 -28.58 -16.29
C TYR A 536 -35.59 -27.43 -16.96
N GLU A 537 -36.88 -27.64 -17.25
CA GLU A 537 -37.78 -26.61 -17.77
C GLU A 537 -38.07 -25.52 -16.73
N LYS A 538 -38.18 -25.93 -15.47
CA LYS A 538 -38.48 -25.05 -14.33
C LYS A 538 -37.93 -25.63 -13.04
N VAL A 539 -37.45 -24.75 -12.18
CA VAL A 539 -37.02 -25.06 -10.81
C VAL A 539 -37.85 -24.20 -9.85
N VAL A 540 -38.30 -24.79 -8.75
CA VAL A 540 -38.92 -24.08 -7.62
C VAL A 540 -38.29 -24.59 -6.34
N GLU A 541 -37.93 -23.67 -5.43
CA GLU A 541 -37.15 -24.02 -4.24
C GLU A 541 -37.62 -23.25 -2.99
N ASN A 542 -37.45 -23.88 -1.83
CA ASN A 542 -37.45 -23.23 -0.51
C ASN A 542 -36.30 -23.81 0.33
N ASN A 543 -36.29 -23.73 1.66
CA ASN A 543 -35.16 -24.25 2.46
C ASN A 543 -35.15 -25.78 2.57
N ARG A 544 -36.29 -26.44 2.32
CA ARG A 544 -36.44 -27.89 2.49
C ARG A 544 -36.70 -28.62 1.17
N TRP A 545 -37.60 -28.09 0.39
CA TRP A 545 -38.12 -28.70 -0.83
C TRP A 545 -37.50 -28.11 -2.07
N PHE A 546 -37.29 -28.97 -3.05
CA PHE A 546 -36.67 -28.61 -4.31
C PHE A 546 -37.40 -29.32 -5.45
N GLY A 547 -38.20 -28.56 -6.19
CA GLY A 547 -39.05 -29.03 -7.28
C GLY A 547 -38.37 -28.83 -8.63
N LEU A 548 -38.26 -29.91 -9.39
CA LEU A 548 -37.58 -29.98 -10.69
C LEU A 548 -38.57 -30.41 -11.77
N LYS A 549 -38.78 -29.59 -12.80
CA LYS A 549 -39.64 -29.95 -13.93
C LYS A 549 -38.80 -30.39 -15.13
N LYS A 550 -39.07 -31.59 -15.66
CA LYS A 550 -38.43 -32.11 -16.88
C LYS A 550 -39.41 -33.03 -17.63
N ASP A 551 -39.42 -32.93 -18.95
CA ASP A 551 -40.29 -33.72 -19.85
C ASP A 551 -41.77 -33.61 -19.46
N GLY A 552 -42.19 -32.39 -19.08
CA GLY A 552 -43.55 -32.09 -18.63
C GLY A 552 -43.93 -32.62 -17.23
N LYS A 553 -43.04 -33.36 -16.55
CA LYS A 553 -43.28 -33.94 -15.23
C LYS A 553 -42.43 -33.28 -14.15
N TRP A 554 -42.94 -33.29 -12.92
CA TRP A 554 -42.25 -32.77 -11.74
C TRP A 554 -41.65 -33.89 -10.89
N THR A 555 -40.43 -33.62 -10.42
CA THR A 555 -39.71 -34.38 -9.39
C THR A 555 -39.56 -33.49 -8.15
N LEU A 556 -39.88 -34.03 -6.98
CA LEU A 556 -39.65 -33.37 -5.70
C LEU A 556 -38.43 -34.01 -5.02
N LEU A 557 -37.46 -33.18 -4.64
CA LEU A 557 -36.32 -33.54 -3.81
C LEU A 557 -36.43 -32.86 -2.44
N ASP A 558 -35.87 -33.53 -1.43
CA ASP A 558 -35.65 -32.98 -0.09
C ASP A 558 -34.17 -32.57 0.04
N GLN A 559 -33.91 -31.27 0.25
CA GLN A 559 -32.57 -30.69 0.39
C GLN A 559 -31.90 -31.03 1.74
N VAL A 560 -32.70 -31.41 2.73
CA VAL A 560 -32.24 -31.88 4.05
C VAL A 560 -31.92 -33.38 4.00
N GLY A 561 -32.61 -34.13 3.12
CA GLY A 561 -32.30 -35.53 2.82
C GLY A 561 -33.17 -36.57 3.55
N ASP A 562 -34.29 -36.15 4.16
CA ASP A 562 -35.15 -37.07 4.91
C ASP A 562 -35.99 -37.99 4.00
N PHE A 563 -36.15 -37.63 2.72
CA PHE A 563 -36.95 -38.40 1.76
C PHE A 563 -36.17 -38.73 0.49
N GLN A 564 -36.48 -39.92 -0.05
CA GLN A 564 -36.07 -40.29 -1.40
C GLN A 564 -36.79 -39.40 -2.43
N PRO A 565 -36.14 -39.10 -3.57
CA PRO A 565 -36.76 -38.35 -4.66
C PRO A 565 -38.12 -38.93 -5.07
N MET A 566 -39.13 -38.06 -5.22
CA MET A 566 -40.47 -38.46 -5.65
C MET A 566 -40.75 -37.94 -7.07
N TYR A 567 -41.12 -38.84 -7.99
CA TYR A 567 -41.15 -38.57 -9.43
C TYR A 567 -42.58 -38.57 -10.03
N ASN A 568 -42.68 -38.11 -11.27
CA ASN A 568 -43.84 -38.27 -12.17
C ASN A 568 -45.12 -37.54 -11.73
N TYR A 569 -45.01 -36.33 -11.19
CA TYR A 569 -46.16 -35.47 -10.89
C TYR A 569 -46.52 -34.53 -12.06
N ASP A 570 -47.80 -34.22 -12.25
CA ASP A 570 -48.29 -33.29 -13.28
C ASP A 570 -48.14 -31.82 -12.87
N SER A 571 -48.31 -31.53 -11.58
CA SER A 571 -48.05 -30.21 -11.02
C SER A 571 -47.50 -30.28 -9.59
N LEU A 572 -46.64 -29.33 -9.26
CA LEU A 572 -46.02 -29.18 -7.95
C LEU A 572 -46.09 -27.70 -7.54
N GLY A 573 -46.54 -27.45 -6.32
CA GLY A 573 -46.51 -26.11 -5.71
C GLY A 573 -45.94 -26.16 -4.31
N LEU A 574 -44.90 -25.37 -4.04
CA LEU A 574 -44.35 -25.20 -2.69
C LEU A 574 -45.27 -24.26 -1.90
N TRP A 575 -45.80 -24.72 -0.78
CA TRP A 575 -46.74 -23.99 0.07
C TRP A 575 -46.08 -23.79 1.44
N GLY A 576 -45.50 -22.60 1.63
CA GLY A 576 -44.66 -22.32 2.80
C GLY A 576 -43.37 -23.14 2.79
N GLU A 577 -42.76 -23.34 3.96
CA GLU A 577 -41.55 -24.16 4.11
C GLU A 577 -41.86 -25.66 4.27
N ASN A 578 -43.03 -26.00 4.82
CA ASN A 578 -43.33 -27.36 5.27
C ASN A 578 -44.22 -28.18 4.34
N MET A 579 -44.88 -27.58 3.36
CA MET A 579 -45.87 -28.28 2.55
C MET A 579 -45.59 -28.19 1.06
N VAL A 580 -45.92 -29.27 0.36
CA VAL A 580 -45.92 -29.32 -1.10
C VAL A 580 -47.28 -29.83 -1.56
N MET A 581 -47.91 -29.06 -2.45
CA MET A 581 -49.10 -29.50 -3.18
C MET A 581 -48.67 -30.26 -4.42
N LEU A 582 -49.02 -31.53 -4.47
CA LEU A 582 -48.67 -32.46 -5.53
C LEU A 582 -49.93 -32.90 -6.26
N LYS A 583 -49.90 -32.90 -7.58
CA LYS A 583 -50.99 -33.44 -8.41
C LYS A 583 -50.46 -34.55 -9.30
N LYS A 584 -51.17 -35.68 -9.30
CA LYS A 584 -50.93 -36.80 -10.20
C LYS A 584 -52.28 -37.28 -10.72
N GLU A 585 -52.46 -37.17 -12.03
CA GLU A 585 -53.72 -37.41 -12.72
C GLU A 585 -54.85 -36.54 -12.13
N ALA A 586 -55.93 -37.18 -11.63
CA ALA A 586 -57.04 -36.49 -10.98
C ALA A 586 -56.82 -36.25 -9.47
N GLN A 587 -55.78 -36.85 -8.88
CA GLN A 587 -55.55 -36.80 -7.43
C GLN A 587 -54.67 -35.60 -7.08
N THR A 588 -55.10 -34.83 -6.08
CA THR A 588 -54.31 -33.73 -5.49
C THR A 588 -54.02 -34.08 -4.04
N THR A 589 -52.76 -33.99 -3.64
CA THR A 589 -52.27 -34.38 -2.31
C THR A 589 -51.43 -33.27 -1.73
N ALA A 590 -51.70 -32.89 -0.48
CA ALA A 590 -50.79 -32.08 0.32
C ALA A 590 -49.80 -33.01 1.04
N LEU A 591 -48.51 -32.89 0.71
CA LEU A 591 -47.41 -33.55 1.40
C LEU A 591 -46.81 -32.60 2.42
N PHE A 592 -46.64 -33.07 3.66
CA PHE A 592 -46.03 -32.31 4.75
C PHE A 592 -44.56 -32.74 4.96
N ALA A 593 -43.77 -31.88 5.61
CA ALA A 593 -42.34 -32.09 5.91
C ALA A 593 -42.06 -33.35 6.73
N ASN A 594 -43.02 -33.86 7.48
CA ASN A 594 -42.90 -35.13 8.21
C ASN A 594 -43.29 -36.37 7.36
N GLY A 595 -43.53 -36.20 6.06
CA GLY A 595 -43.94 -37.26 5.14
C GLY A 595 -45.43 -37.57 5.14
N LYS A 596 -46.23 -36.93 6.01
CA LYS A 596 -47.68 -37.12 6.05
C LYS A 596 -48.32 -36.59 4.77
N GLN A 597 -49.29 -37.34 4.24
CA GLN A 597 -50.01 -36.99 3.03
C GLN A 597 -51.51 -36.84 3.31
N ILE A 598 -52.12 -35.80 2.74
CA ILE A 598 -53.55 -35.54 2.81
C ILE A 598 -54.10 -35.39 1.41
N GLU A 599 -54.98 -36.30 1.00
CA GLU A 599 -55.69 -36.20 -0.28
C GLU A 599 -56.80 -35.13 -0.20
N ILE A 600 -56.82 -34.23 -1.19
CA ILE A 600 -57.82 -33.18 -1.31
C ILE A 600 -59.03 -33.74 -2.07
N LYS A 601 -60.12 -33.95 -1.36
CA LYS A 601 -61.37 -34.46 -1.93
C LYS A 601 -62.00 -33.46 -2.91
N LYS A 602 -62.69 -33.97 -3.93
CA LYS A 602 -63.46 -33.15 -4.88
C LYS A 602 -64.45 -32.23 -4.14
N GLY A 603 -64.48 -30.95 -4.49
CA GLY A 603 -65.34 -29.93 -3.87
C GLY A 603 -64.77 -29.32 -2.57
N TRP A 604 -63.53 -29.65 -2.21
CA TRP A 604 -62.79 -28.97 -1.16
C TRP A 604 -61.67 -28.10 -1.74
N GLU A 605 -61.59 -26.86 -1.28
CA GLU A 605 -60.60 -25.88 -1.74
C GLU A 605 -59.52 -25.70 -0.67
N PRO A 606 -58.23 -25.96 -0.99
CA PRO A 606 -57.13 -25.74 -0.07
C PRO A 606 -56.72 -24.26 -0.03
N LYS A 607 -56.37 -23.77 1.15
CA LYS A 607 -55.80 -22.43 1.39
C LYS A 607 -54.70 -22.55 2.44
N LEU A 608 -53.53 -21.98 2.14
CA LEU A 608 -52.46 -21.80 3.12
C LEU A 608 -52.83 -20.64 4.06
N LEU A 609 -52.86 -20.91 5.36
CA LEU A 609 -52.95 -19.86 6.37
C LEU A 609 -51.54 -19.53 6.84
N ILE A 610 -51.04 -18.39 6.38
CA ILE A 610 -49.72 -17.90 6.71
C ILE A 610 -49.82 -17.05 7.99
N PRO A 611 -49.01 -17.32 9.02
CA PRO A 611 -48.97 -16.51 10.23
C PRO A 611 -48.74 -15.01 9.94
N GLN A 612 -49.48 -14.13 10.60
CA GLN A 612 -49.37 -12.67 10.40
C GLN A 612 -47.95 -12.12 10.65
N ASN A 613 -47.22 -12.69 11.60
CA ASN A 613 -45.83 -12.30 11.88
C ASN A 613 -44.91 -12.48 10.66
N TYR A 614 -45.18 -13.44 9.78
CA TYR A 614 -44.44 -13.57 8.52
C TYR A 614 -44.70 -12.39 7.59
N ILE A 615 -45.97 -12.04 7.43
CA ILE A 615 -46.42 -10.98 6.52
C ILE A 615 -45.80 -9.64 6.91
N SER A 616 -45.63 -9.38 8.21
CA SER A 616 -45.06 -8.12 8.71
C SER A 616 -43.54 -8.07 8.74
N THR A 617 -42.84 -9.22 8.84
CA THR A 617 -41.37 -9.25 9.05
C THR A 617 -40.58 -9.79 7.87
N GLY A 618 -41.21 -10.52 6.94
CA GLY A 618 -40.52 -11.28 5.89
C GLY A 618 -39.77 -12.54 6.39
N VAL A 619 -39.75 -12.82 7.70
CA VAL A 619 -39.02 -13.96 8.29
C VAL A 619 -39.79 -15.26 8.09
N LYS A 620 -39.35 -16.08 7.12
CA LYS A 620 -39.94 -17.37 6.70
C LYS A 620 -40.73 -18.09 7.81
N ALA A 621 -42.02 -18.34 7.56
CA ALA A 621 -42.87 -19.06 8.49
C ALA A 621 -42.49 -20.55 8.55
N GLU A 622 -41.94 -20.98 9.68
CA GLU A 622 -41.63 -22.39 9.95
C GLU A 622 -42.84 -23.21 10.41
N PHE A 623 -43.99 -22.57 10.64
CA PHE A 623 -45.22 -23.23 11.07
C PHE A 623 -46.41 -22.60 10.36
N ASP A 624 -46.94 -23.31 9.37
CA ASP A 624 -48.11 -22.90 8.61
C ASP A 624 -49.28 -23.87 8.85
N PHE A 625 -50.48 -23.43 8.47
CA PHE A 625 -51.67 -24.26 8.56
C PHE A 625 -52.30 -24.45 7.18
N LEU A 626 -52.76 -25.67 6.90
CA LEU A 626 -53.58 -25.97 5.74
C LEU A 626 -55.05 -25.89 6.13
N MET A 627 -55.79 -25.01 5.49
CA MET A 627 -57.25 -24.96 5.62
C MET A 627 -57.90 -25.53 4.36
N LEU A 628 -58.79 -26.50 4.53
CA LEU A 628 -59.66 -27.01 3.47
C LEU A 628 -61.07 -26.46 3.68
N THR A 629 -61.62 -25.82 2.65
CA THR A 629 -62.98 -25.28 2.66
C THR A 629 -63.88 -26.15 1.79
N GLY A 630 -64.89 -26.78 2.41
CA GLY A 630 -65.89 -27.59 1.74
C GLY A 630 -67.24 -26.90 1.62
N PRO A 631 -68.28 -27.63 1.17
CA PRO A 631 -69.64 -27.11 1.02
C PRO A 631 -70.20 -26.49 2.31
N LYS A 632 -71.07 -25.48 2.19
CA LYS A 632 -71.70 -24.75 3.31
C LYS A 632 -70.70 -24.13 4.31
N LYS A 633 -69.52 -23.70 3.84
CA LYS A 633 -68.44 -23.14 4.67
C LYS A 633 -67.95 -24.08 5.78
N ALA A 634 -68.06 -25.40 5.59
CA ALA A 634 -67.39 -26.36 6.45
C ALA A 634 -65.88 -26.23 6.27
N ARG A 635 -65.14 -25.99 7.34
CA ARG A 635 -63.68 -25.81 7.28
C ARG A 635 -62.98 -26.86 8.11
N LYS A 636 -61.93 -27.43 7.53
CA LYS A 636 -60.97 -28.29 8.23
C LYS A 636 -59.62 -27.60 8.27
N ILE A 637 -59.01 -27.53 9.43
CA ILE A 637 -57.68 -26.93 9.61
C ILE A 637 -56.71 -28.01 10.06
N TYR A 638 -55.58 -28.08 9.38
CA TYR A 638 -54.47 -28.97 9.68
C TYR A 638 -53.26 -28.13 10.09
N ASN A 639 -52.53 -28.58 11.12
CA ASN A 639 -51.28 -27.96 11.52
C ASN A 639 -50.12 -28.34 10.58
N SER A 640 -48.91 -27.82 10.84
CA SER A 640 -47.70 -28.04 10.05
C SER A 640 -47.23 -29.51 9.96
N PHE A 641 -47.78 -30.40 10.80
CA PHE A 641 -47.54 -31.85 10.77
C PHE A 641 -48.64 -32.63 10.05
N GLY A 642 -49.62 -31.93 9.46
CA GLY A 642 -50.79 -32.49 8.80
C GLY A 642 -51.80 -33.13 9.75
N ARG A 643 -51.78 -32.81 11.06
CA ARG A 643 -52.82 -33.26 12.00
C ARG A 643 -54.05 -32.37 11.86
N GLU A 644 -55.24 -32.96 11.70
CA GLU A 644 -56.51 -32.22 11.75
C GLU A 644 -56.68 -31.70 13.18
N ILE A 645 -56.74 -30.38 13.33
CA ILE A 645 -56.86 -29.71 14.64
C ILE A 645 -58.25 -29.11 14.85
N LEU A 646 -58.93 -28.73 13.77
CA LEU A 646 -60.28 -28.18 13.83
C LEU A 646 -61.11 -28.65 12.63
N SER A 647 -62.38 -28.94 12.86
CA SER A 647 -63.37 -29.28 11.85
C SER A 647 -64.73 -28.69 12.25
N THR A 648 -65.08 -27.52 11.68
CA THR A 648 -66.30 -26.79 12.05
C THR A 648 -66.71 -25.78 10.98
N THR A 649 -67.90 -25.18 11.10
CA THR A 649 -68.36 -24.11 10.23
C THR A 649 -67.86 -22.76 10.75
N LEU A 650 -67.16 -22.01 9.91
CA LEU A 650 -66.54 -20.72 10.27
C LEU A 650 -66.78 -19.67 9.18
N GLU A 651 -66.94 -18.42 9.60
CA GLU A 651 -66.94 -17.28 8.68
C GLU A 651 -65.53 -16.93 8.23
N ASP A 652 -64.56 -16.99 9.15
CA ASP A 652 -63.15 -16.83 8.83
C ASP A 652 -62.21 -17.57 9.80
N ALA A 653 -60.97 -17.80 9.36
CA ALA A 653 -59.87 -18.29 10.18
C ALA A 653 -58.56 -17.61 9.76
N VAL A 654 -57.84 -17.05 10.72
CA VAL A 654 -56.58 -16.33 10.49
C VAL A 654 -55.51 -16.88 11.43
N ALA A 655 -54.37 -17.29 10.89
CA ALA A 655 -53.20 -17.63 11.69
C ALA A 655 -52.57 -16.32 12.23
N LEU A 656 -52.68 -16.10 13.54
CA LEU A 656 -52.06 -14.94 14.18
C LEU A 656 -50.57 -15.18 14.47
N GLY A 657 -50.17 -16.44 14.58
CA GLY A 657 -48.78 -16.84 14.84
C GLY A 657 -48.60 -18.34 14.59
N PRO A 658 -47.39 -18.88 14.81
CA PRO A 658 -47.08 -20.29 14.59
C PRO A 658 -47.94 -21.23 15.47
N ASN A 659 -48.43 -20.72 16.60
CA ASN A 659 -49.19 -21.48 17.58
C ASN A 659 -50.60 -20.95 17.84
N LEU A 660 -51.10 -20.00 17.04
CA LEU A 660 -52.35 -19.31 17.34
C LEU A 660 -53.21 -19.06 16.10
N ILE A 661 -54.48 -19.43 16.21
CA ILE A 661 -55.48 -19.23 15.14
C ILE A 661 -56.67 -18.49 15.72
N ARG A 662 -56.98 -17.33 15.12
CA ARG A 662 -58.22 -16.61 15.37
C ARG A 662 -59.32 -17.23 14.51
N LEU A 663 -60.42 -17.60 15.15
CA LEU A 663 -61.60 -18.12 14.48
C LEU A 663 -62.72 -17.08 14.57
N GLN A 664 -63.42 -16.88 13.46
CA GLN A 664 -64.52 -15.92 13.39
C GLN A 664 -65.84 -16.63 13.08
N LYS A 665 -66.84 -16.33 13.91
CA LYS A 665 -68.28 -16.50 13.65
C LYS A 665 -68.93 -15.12 13.88
N ASN A 666 -70.05 -15.03 14.60
CA ASN A 666 -70.57 -13.73 15.06
C ASN A 666 -69.58 -13.05 16.03
N ASN A 667 -69.01 -13.83 16.96
CA ASN A 667 -67.94 -13.40 17.87
C ASN A 667 -66.62 -14.06 17.46
N ALA A 668 -65.51 -13.59 18.04
CA ALA A 668 -64.18 -14.13 17.83
C ALA A 668 -63.79 -15.16 18.92
N ALA A 669 -63.05 -16.19 18.52
CA ALA A 669 -62.41 -17.16 19.39
C ALA A 669 -60.91 -17.28 19.07
N LEU A 670 -60.12 -17.76 20.03
CA LEU A 670 -58.69 -18.02 19.86
C LEU A 670 -58.41 -19.48 20.18
N THR A 671 -57.74 -20.18 19.27
CA THR A 671 -57.30 -21.56 19.49
C THR A 671 -55.78 -21.69 19.36
N ASP A 672 -55.22 -22.67 20.05
CA ASP A 672 -53.81 -23.05 19.86
C ASP A 672 -53.59 -23.90 18.59
N SER A 673 -52.33 -24.24 18.28
CA SER A 673 -51.95 -25.10 17.14
C SER A 673 -52.34 -26.57 17.27
N THR A 674 -52.98 -26.97 18.37
CA THR A 674 -53.55 -28.31 18.57
C THR A 674 -55.07 -28.33 18.46
N GLY A 675 -55.71 -27.16 18.39
CA GLY A 675 -57.16 -26.99 18.28
C GLY A 675 -57.88 -26.72 19.61
N ASN A 676 -57.14 -26.55 20.72
CA ASN A 676 -57.78 -26.22 22.00
C ASN A 676 -58.18 -24.75 22.02
N TYR A 677 -59.37 -24.45 22.55
CA TYR A 677 -59.83 -23.08 22.75
C TYR A 677 -59.09 -22.42 23.91
N VAL A 678 -58.28 -21.42 23.59
CA VAL A 678 -57.68 -20.49 24.55
C VAL A 678 -58.72 -19.45 24.98
N LEU A 679 -59.51 -18.97 24.01
CA LEU A 679 -60.65 -18.07 24.21
C LEU A 679 -61.85 -18.57 23.40
N ASN A 680 -63.01 -18.65 24.05
CA ASN A 680 -64.26 -19.05 23.40
C ASN A 680 -64.89 -17.87 22.62
N PHE A 681 -65.92 -18.17 21.82
CA PHE A 681 -66.67 -17.22 20.97
C PHE A 681 -67.51 -16.19 21.75
N VAL A 682 -66.87 -15.41 22.63
CA VAL A 682 -67.52 -14.43 23.52
C VAL A 682 -67.06 -13.00 23.23
N TYR A 683 -65.90 -12.82 22.61
CA TYR A 683 -65.29 -11.50 22.40
C TYR A 683 -65.73 -10.88 21.08
N ASP A 684 -65.97 -9.56 21.09
CA ASP A 684 -66.33 -8.79 19.90
C ASP A 684 -65.21 -8.80 18.86
N GLY A 685 -63.95 -8.83 19.33
CA GLY A 685 -62.79 -8.87 18.46
C GLY A 685 -61.54 -9.42 19.15
N ILE A 686 -60.71 -10.07 18.35
CA ILE A 686 -59.36 -10.50 18.72
C ILE A 686 -58.42 -9.91 17.67
N GLY A 687 -57.45 -9.12 18.14
CA GLY A 687 -56.52 -8.39 17.29
C GLY A 687 -55.37 -9.23 16.77
N SER A 688 -54.39 -8.56 16.18
CA SER A 688 -53.14 -9.19 15.74
C SER A 688 -52.30 -9.67 16.92
N ASN A 689 -51.37 -10.58 16.63
CA ASN A 689 -50.37 -11.02 17.58
C ASN A 689 -49.07 -10.25 17.35
N THR A 690 -48.71 -9.40 18.31
CA THR A 690 -47.45 -8.65 18.29
C THR A 690 -46.56 -9.16 19.42
N ASN A 691 -45.44 -9.81 19.10
CA ASN A 691 -44.50 -10.39 20.08
C ASN A 691 -45.16 -11.34 21.12
N GLY A 692 -46.18 -12.08 20.71
CA GLY A 692 -46.94 -12.98 21.60
C GLY A 692 -48.11 -12.31 22.34
N TYR A 693 -48.24 -10.99 22.26
CA TYR A 693 -49.31 -10.23 22.87
C TYR A 693 -50.47 -10.06 21.88
N VAL A 694 -51.62 -10.64 22.22
CA VAL A 694 -52.84 -10.58 21.44
C VAL A 694 -53.86 -9.72 22.18
N SER A 695 -54.36 -8.68 21.53
CA SER A 695 -55.40 -7.82 22.10
C SER A 695 -56.77 -8.49 22.02
N ILE A 696 -57.55 -8.32 23.08
CA ILE A 696 -58.93 -8.81 23.19
C ILE A 696 -59.88 -7.63 23.42
N LEU A 697 -60.94 -7.56 22.62
CA LEU A 697 -61.94 -6.49 22.65
C LEU A 697 -63.29 -7.06 23.11
N ASP A 698 -63.85 -6.43 24.14
CA ASP A 698 -65.21 -6.71 24.62
C ASP A 698 -65.84 -5.39 25.06
N LYS A 699 -67.02 -5.05 24.50
CA LYS A 699 -67.81 -3.85 24.84
C LYS A 699 -67.02 -2.55 24.84
N GLY A 700 -66.13 -2.39 23.86
CA GLY A 700 -65.30 -1.18 23.70
C GLY A 700 -64.15 -1.04 24.70
N LYS A 701 -63.88 -2.06 25.52
CA LYS A 701 -62.71 -2.14 26.39
C LYS A 701 -61.71 -3.15 25.84
N VAL A 702 -60.43 -2.90 26.12
CA VAL A 702 -59.32 -3.69 25.63
C VAL A 702 -58.62 -4.41 26.77
N GLY A 703 -58.31 -5.68 26.53
CA GLY A 703 -57.45 -6.53 27.36
C GLY A 703 -56.32 -7.11 26.51
N VAL A 704 -55.48 -7.94 27.12
CA VAL A 704 -54.37 -8.60 26.41
C VAL A 704 -54.15 -10.01 26.94
N ILE A 705 -53.79 -10.92 26.04
CA ILE A 705 -53.37 -12.29 26.38
C ILE A 705 -52.00 -12.58 25.78
N ASN A 706 -51.14 -13.23 26.56
CA ASN A 706 -49.90 -13.85 26.11
C ASN A 706 -49.79 -15.23 26.75
N ILE A 707 -49.96 -16.27 25.94
CA ILE A 707 -50.07 -17.66 26.42
C ILE A 707 -48.74 -18.14 26.98
N SER A 708 -47.64 -17.90 26.26
CA SER A 708 -46.30 -18.34 26.66
C SER A 708 -45.88 -17.73 27.99
N LYS A 709 -46.21 -16.45 28.23
CA LYS A 709 -45.92 -15.75 29.49
C LYS A 709 -47.02 -15.91 30.55
N GLN A 710 -48.07 -16.70 30.29
CA GLN A 710 -49.23 -16.88 31.18
C GLN A 710 -49.87 -15.55 31.64
N ILE A 711 -49.96 -14.59 30.70
CA ILE A 711 -50.57 -13.27 30.90
C ILE A 711 -51.98 -13.33 30.36
N LYS A 712 -52.96 -12.94 31.17
CA LYS A 712 -54.36 -12.78 30.76
C LYS A 712 -54.96 -11.61 31.52
N ILE A 713 -54.99 -10.45 30.86
CA ILE A 713 -55.59 -9.24 31.39
C ILE A 713 -56.95 -9.09 30.71
N PRO A 714 -58.07 -9.13 31.47
CA PRO A 714 -59.40 -9.02 30.89
C PRO A 714 -59.62 -7.62 30.28
N PRO A 715 -60.60 -7.47 29.38
CA PRO A 715 -60.95 -6.17 28.82
C PRO A 715 -61.38 -5.16 29.89
N SER A 716 -60.51 -4.20 30.22
CA SER A 716 -60.80 -3.14 31.21
C SER A 716 -60.25 -1.76 30.84
N TYR A 717 -59.42 -1.66 29.80
CA TYR A 717 -58.71 -0.43 29.45
C TYR A 717 -59.22 0.22 28.17
N ASN A 718 -58.90 1.49 27.97
CA ASN A 718 -59.43 2.28 26.85
C ASN A 718 -58.61 2.13 25.56
N LYS A 719 -57.34 1.73 25.65
CA LYS A 719 -56.43 1.52 24.52
C LYS A 719 -55.70 0.18 24.65
N LEU A 720 -54.95 -0.19 23.61
CA LEU A 720 -54.08 -1.36 23.59
C LEU A 720 -53.12 -1.32 24.79
N ILE A 721 -52.94 -2.48 25.43
CA ILE A 721 -51.97 -2.66 26.52
C ILE A 721 -50.64 -3.04 25.88
N GLU A 722 -49.60 -2.28 26.17
CA GLU A 722 -48.28 -2.43 25.56
C GLU A 722 -47.31 -3.06 26.58
N PRO A 723 -46.49 -4.06 26.20
CA PRO A 723 -45.46 -4.57 27.09
C PRO A 723 -44.35 -3.53 27.30
N TYR A 724 -43.93 -3.37 28.56
CA TYR A 724 -42.80 -2.50 28.91
C TYR A 724 -41.54 -3.30 29.20
N SER A 725 -41.66 -4.34 30.03
CA SER A 725 -40.61 -5.33 30.33
C SER A 725 -41.26 -6.72 30.51
N ASP A 726 -40.50 -7.72 30.95
CA ASP A 726 -41.05 -9.06 31.20
C ASP A 726 -42.11 -9.11 32.31
N THR A 727 -42.10 -8.14 33.23
CA THR A 727 -43.00 -8.10 34.39
C THR A 727 -43.93 -6.88 34.43
N VAL A 728 -43.70 -5.89 33.57
CA VAL A 728 -44.40 -4.60 33.54
C VAL A 728 -45.07 -4.38 32.19
N MET A 729 -46.29 -3.85 32.22
CA MET A 729 -47.07 -3.44 31.05
C MET A 729 -47.52 -1.98 31.22
N VAL A 730 -47.75 -1.29 30.10
CA VAL A 730 -48.37 0.04 30.06
C VAL A 730 -49.82 -0.10 29.66
N ALA A 731 -50.71 0.50 30.44
CA ALA A 731 -52.14 0.55 30.14
C ALA A 731 -52.62 2.00 30.08
N THR A 732 -53.82 2.22 29.53
CA THR A 732 -54.45 3.55 29.45
C THR A 732 -55.84 3.54 30.07
N LYS A 733 -56.06 4.43 31.05
CA LYS A 733 -57.39 4.76 31.60
C LYS A 733 -57.73 6.20 31.18
N GLY A 734 -58.86 6.37 30.49
CA GLY A 734 -59.21 7.66 29.91
C GLY A 734 -58.19 8.08 28.84
N LYS A 735 -57.40 9.13 29.11
CA LYS A 735 -56.34 9.63 28.23
C LYS A 735 -54.92 9.34 28.73
N LEU A 736 -54.76 9.01 30.01
CA LEU A 736 -53.47 8.92 30.69
C LEU A 736 -53.00 7.46 30.80
N LYS A 737 -51.68 7.29 30.85
CA LYS A 737 -50.97 6.02 30.91
C LYS A 737 -50.50 5.75 32.34
N GLY A 738 -50.41 4.47 32.68
CA GLY A 738 -49.87 3.99 33.95
C GLY A 738 -49.28 2.60 33.80
N PHE A 739 -48.45 2.21 34.77
CA PHE A 739 -47.84 0.89 34.82
C PHE A 739 -48.73 -0.12 35.53
N ILE A 740 -48.84 -1.31 34.95
CA ILE A 740 -49.51 -2.46 35.57
C ILE A 740 -48.61 -3.69 35.48
N SER A 741 -48.79 -4.61 36.42
CA SER A 741 -48.12 -5.91 36.36
C SER A 741 -48.76 -6.81 35.32
N THR A 742 -48.05 -7.87 34.94
CA THR A 742 -48.60 -8.97 34.12
C THR A 742 -49.77 -9.72 34.74
N LYS A 743 -50.08 -9.46 36.02
CA LYS A 743 -51.26 -9.97 36.75
C LYS A 743 -52.36 -8.91 36.93
N ASN A 744 -52.31 -7.83 36.16
CA ASN A 744 -53.27 -6.73 36.19
C ASN A 744 -53.32 -5.96 37.53
N ARG A 745 -52.21 -5.92 38.28
CA ARG A 745 -52.08 -5.08 39.48
C ARG A 745 -51.51 -3.73 39.08
N GLU A 746 -52.13 -2.64 39.51
CA GLU A 746 -51.59 -1.29 39.30
C GLU A 746 -50.24 -1.13 40.02
N LEU A 747 -49.23 -0.66 39.31
CA LEU A 747 -47.87 -0.40 39.81
C LEU A 747 -47.56 1.10 39.92
N SER A 748 -48.36 1.94 39.27
CA SER A 748 -48.32 3.39 39.39
C SER A 748 -49.73 3.96 39.20
N ALA A 749 -49.90 5.24 39.53
CA ALA A 749 -51.05 6.02 39.08
C ALA A 749 -51.07 6.17 37.54
N PHE A 750 -52.23 6.55 37.00
CA PHE A 750 -52.43 6.81 35.57
C PHE A 750 -52.33 8.31 35.29
N ASP A 751 -51.12 8.85 35.46
CA ASP A 751 -50.88 10.30 35.39
C ASP A 751 -50.02 10.71 34.18
N TYR A 752 -49.54 9.73 33.39
CA TYR A 752 -48.55 9.97 32.34
C TYR A 752 -49.19 10.21 30.97
N ASP A 753 -48.79 11.28 30.29
CA ASP A 753 -49.17 11.51 28.89
C ASP A 753 -48.44 10.53 27.96
N GLU A 754 -47.17 10.28 28.26
CA GLU A 754 -46.29 9.43 27.45
C GLU A 754 -45.31 8.64 28.32
N ILE A 755 -44.97 7.46 27.84
CA ILE A 755 -44.00 6.55 28.47
C ILE A 755 -43.12 6.02 27.34
N LYS A 756 -41.80 6.07 27.54
CA LYS A 756 -40.77 5.51 26.66
C LYS A 756 -39.92 4.52 27.46
N TYR A 757 -39.52 3.46 26.79
CA TYR A 757 -38.62 2.47 27.37
C TYR A 757 -37.24 3.09 27.61
N PHE A 758 -36.72 2.94 28.84
CA PHE A 758 -35.34 3.27 29.17
C PHE A 758 -34.61 2.01 29.66
N THR A 759 -34.97 1.46 30.81
CA THR A 759 -34.56 0.14 31.28
C THR A 759 -35.77 -0.65 31.77
N ASP A 760 -35.59 -1.92 32.15
CA ASP A 760 -36.69 -2.75 32.68
C ASP A 760 -37.27 -2.26 34.00
N THR A 761 -36.53 -1.42 34.74
CA THR A 761 -36.90 -0.90 36.06
C THR A 761 -37.09 0.61 36.09
N VAL A 762 -36.60 1.33 35.07
CA VAL A 762 -36.68 2.80 34.97
C VAL A 762 -37.30 3.18 33.64
N ALA A 763 -38.28 4.09 33.65
CA ALA A 763 -38.90 4.62 32.46
C ALA A 763 -38.62 6.11 32.24
N LEU A 764 -38.57 6.51 30.98
CA LEU A 764 -38.76 7.90 30.59
C LEU A 764 -40.26 8.16 30.50
N ALA A 765 -40.82 8.79 31.52
CA ALA A 765 -42.23 9.14 31.57
C ALA A 765 -42.39 10.67 31.43
N ARG A 766 -43.52 11.10 30.86
CA ARG A 766 -43.83 12.51 30.62
C ARG A 766 -45.16 12.90 31.24
N ILE A 767 -45.14 14.02 31.94
CA ILE A 767 -46.33 14.72 32.45
C ILE A 767 -46.28 16.12 31.85
N GLU A 768 -47.35 16.51 31.15
CA GLU A 768 -47.43 17.75 30.40
C GLU A 768 -46.24 17.91 29.45
N ASN A 769 -45.30 18.81 29.75
CA ASN A 769 -44.15 19.14 28.88
C ASN A 769 -42.81 18.64 29.41
N GLU A 770 -42.79 17.92 30.53
CA GLU A 770 -41.55 17.51 31.20
C GLU A 770 -41.40 16.00 31.25
N TRP A 771 -40.24 15.52 30.81
CA TRP A 771 -39.80 14.15 30.98
C TRP A 771 -39.10 13.98 32.33
N PHE A 772 -39.20 12.77 32.86
CA PHE A 772 -38.51 12.35 34.06
C PHE A 772 -38.11 10.87 33.96
N LEU A 773 -37.06 10.52 34.69
CA LEU A 773 -36.63 9.15 34.89
C LEU A 773 -37.31 8.60 36.14
N HIS A 774 -38.29 7.72 35.92
CA HIS A 774 -39.15 7.16 36.96
C HIS A 774 -38.79 5.70 37.25
N GLY A 775 -38.51 5.39 38.52
CA GLY A 775 -38.44 4.03 39.02
C GLY A 775 -39.82 3.39 39.08
N ILE A 776 -40.01 2.30 38.34
CA ILE A 776 -41.35 1.72 38.11
C ILE A 776 -41.87 0.94 39.33
N GLN A 777 -40.98 0.30 40.10
CA GLN A 777 -41.37 -0.57 41.21
C GLN A 777 -41.48 0.15 42.55
N ASP A 778 -40.59 1.13 42.79
CA ASP A 778 -40.51 1.89 44.03
C ASP A 778 -41.12 3.30 43.90
N GLU A 779 -41.64 3.63 42.71
CA GLU A 779 -42.16 4.94 42.34
C GLU A 779 -41.15 6.09 42.54
N SER A 780 -39.84 5.79 42.56
CA SER A 780 -38.80 6.79 42.77
C SER A 780 -38.67 7.76 41.59
N LEU A 781 -38.36 9.02 41.88
CA LEU A 781 -38.04 10.03 40.87
C LEU A 781 -36.51 10.17 40.81
N LEU A 782 -35.88 9.57 39.79
CA LEU A 782 -34.43 9.51 39.65
C LEU A 782 -33.85 10.77 39.01
N TYR A 783 -34.60 11.39 38.10
CA TYR A 783 -34.24 12.65 37.46
C TYR A 783 -35.50 13.37 36.98
N GLU A 784 -35.58 14.68 37.17
CA GLU A 784 -36.73 15.51 36.81
C GLU A 784 -36.33 16.72 35.94
N GLY A 785 -37.32 17.43 35.39
CA GLY A 785 -37.09 18.65 34.62
C GLY A 785 -36.42 18.45 33.25
N ILE A 786 -36.55 17.25 32.65
CA ILE A 786 -35.99 16.98 31.32
C ILE A 786 -36.97 17.52 30.27
N LEU A 787 -36.61 18.62 29.62
CA LEU A 787 -37.40 19.20 28.53
C LEU A 787 -37.23 18.41 27.23
N ASN A 788 -36.02 17.92 26.97
CA ASN A 788 -35.68 17.12 25.80
C ASN A 788 -34.49 16.19 26.08
N TYR A 789 -34.35 15.12 25.31
CA TYR A 789 -33.22 14.20 25.40
C TYR A 789 -32.79 13.64 24.05
N LYS A 790 -31.52 13.25 23.93
CA LYS A 790 -30.96 12.49 22.81
C LYS A 790 -30.24 11.26 23.35
N ILE A 791 -30.48 10.09 22.75
CA ILE A 791 -29.75 8.86 23.06
C ILE A 791 -28.34 8.97 22.47
N LEU A 792 -27.32 8.84 23.33
CA LEU A 792 -25.92 8.83 22.92
C LEU A 792 -25.37 7.41 22.78
N GLU A 793 -25.83 6.51 23.65
CA GLU A 793 -25.42 5.11 23.69
C GLU A 793 -26.62 4.26 24.12
N ASP A 794 -26.86 3.18 23.39
CA ASP A 794 -27.92 2.20 23.69
C ASP A 794 -27.38 0.79 23.42
N ASN A 795 -26.64 0.26 24.38
CA ASN A 795 -26.18 -1.13 24.35
C ASN A 795 -26.67 -1.92 25.57
N SER A 796 -26.37 -3.22 25.59
CA SER A 796 -26.86 -4.13 26.63
C SER A 796 -26.28 -3.86 28.03
N GLN A 797 -25.19 -3.09 28.12
CA GLN A 797 -24.54 -2.75 29.39
C GLN A 797 -25.01 -1.38 29.87
N GLU A 798 -24.87 -0.34 29.06
CA GLU A 798 -25.08 1.05 29.47
C GLU A 798 -25.95 1.79 28.44
N LYS A 799 -26.85 2.63 28.97
CA LYS A 799 -27.61 3.60 28.20
C LYS A 799 -27.27 5.00 28.66
N LYS A 800 -26.88 5.85 27.72
CA LYS A 800 -26.50 7.25 27.98
C LYS A 800 -27.41 8.21 27.24
N LEU A 801 -27.82 9.27 27.94
CA LEU A 801 -28.65 10.34 27.42
C LEU A 801 -27.90 11.65 27.51
N LEU A 802 -27.92 12.43 26.42
CA LEU A 802 -27.76 13.88 26.47
C LEU A 802 -29.12 14.47 26.84
N ILE A 803 -29.24 14.96 28.08
CA ILE A 803 -30.47 15.56 28.59
C ILE A 803 -30.39 17.08 28.46
N THR A 804 -31.54 17.72 28.24
CA THR A 804 -31.71 19.17 28.20
C THR A 804 -32.76 19.56 29.24
N THR A 805 -32.39 20.46 30.14
CA THR A 805 -33.23 21.02 31.21
C THR A 805 -33.32 22.54 31.05
N GLU A 806 -34.10 23.21 31.90
CA GLU A 806 -34.11 24.68 31.95
C GLU A 806 -32.74 25.28 32.29
N LYS A 807 -31.91 24.57 33.07
CA LYS A 807 -30.57 25.03 33.49
C LYS A 807 -29.50 24.83 32.41
N GLY A 808 -29.77 23.97 31.42
CA GLY A 808 -28.80 23.58 30.39
C GLY A 808 -28.82 22.09 30.09
N LYS A 809 -27.75 21.61 29.47
CA LYS A 809 -27.52 20.25 29.01
C LYS A 809 -26.55 19.50 29.91
N GLY A 810 -26.79 18.21 30.05
CA GLY A 810 -26.02 17.28 30.87
C GLY A 810 -25.98 15.88 30.28
N ILE A 811 -25.18 14.99 30.86
CA ILE A 811 -25.09 13.59 30.47
C ILE A 811 -25.56 12.71 31.62
N TYR A 812 -26.52 11.85 31.35
CA TYR A 812 -27.04 10.87 32.30
C TYR A 812 -26.78 9.44 31.82
N SER A 813 -26.39 8.56 32.74
CA SER A 813 -26.23 7.12 32.53
C SER A 813 -27.16 6.34 33.46
N ASN A 814 -27.80 5.30 32.92
CA ASN A 814 -28.60 4.39 33.74
C ASN A 814 -27.78 3.64 34.82
N ILE A 815 -26.47 3.51 34.66
CA ILE A 815 -25.58 2.87 35.63
C ILE A 815 -24.94 3.89 36.57
N LYS A 816 -24.40 4.98 36.00
CA LYS A 816 -23.58 5.94 36.75
C LYS A 816 -24.39 7.11 37.31
N GLY A 817 -25.66 7.23 36.94
CA GLY A 817 -26.48 8.39 37.25
C GLY A 817 -26.04 9.61 36.43
N GLU A 818 -26.05 10.78 37.04
CA GLU A 818 -25.57 12.00 36.41
C GLU A 818 -24.04 11.97 36.24
N ILE A 819 -23.58 11.86 34.98
CA ILE A 819 -22.15 11.89 34.61
C ILE A 819 -21.69 13.34 34.50
N ILE A 820 -22.49 14.19 33.85
CA ILE A 820 -22.26 15.63 33.72
C ILE A 820 -23.55 16.34 34.09
N GLU A 821 -23.47 17.23 35.09
CA GLU A 821 -24.60 18.05 35.55
C GLU A 821 -25.19 18.88 34.41
N ALA A 822 -26.52 19.00 34.36
CA ALA A 822 -27.24 19.69 33.29
C ALA A 822 -27.19 21.23 33.37
N THR A 823 -25.98 21.80 33.41
CA THR A 823 -25.73 23.24 33.59
C THR A 823 -24.93 23.90 32.46
N TYR A 824 -24.72 23.17 31.35
CA TYR A 824 -23.93 23.62 30.19
C TYR A 824 -24.84 24.01 29.03
N ASP A 825 -24.54 25.08 28.32
CA ASP A 825 -25.33 25.51 27.15
C ASP A 825 -25.21 24.52 25.98
N GLU A 826 -24.03 23.90 25.84
CA GLU A 826 -23.76 22.90 24.81
C GLU A 826 -22.85 21.78 25.34
N ILE A 827 -23.13 20.53 24.94
CA ILE A 827 -22.23 19.40 25.11
C ILE A 827 -22.12 18.71 23.76
N LYS A 828 -20.89 18.60 23.25
CA LYS A 828 -20.56 17.82 22.05
C LYS A 828 -19.82 16.56 22.46
N VAL A 829 -20.12 15.46 21.78
CA VAL A 829 -19.40 14.19 21.96
C VAL A 829 -18.32 14.15 20.89
N LEU A 830 -17.06 14.11 21.33
CA LEU A 830 -15.89 13.98 20.47
C LEU A 830 -15.40 12.52 20.50
N GLY A 831 -14.89 12.03 19.37
CA GLY A 831 -14.29 10.70 19.26
C GLY A 831 -15.27 9.54 19.10
N ALA A 832 -14.77 8.32 19.32
CA ALA A 832 -15.53 7.09 19.15
C ALA A 832 -16.55 6.87 20.29
N THR A 833 -17.63 6.14 20.01
CA THR A 833 -18.74 5.92 20.95
C THR A 833 -18.33 5.16 22.22
N ASP A 834 -17.30 4.31 22.14
CA ASP A 834 -16.81 3.47 23.24
C ASP A 834 -15.81 4.18 24.17
N ASP A 835 -15.14 5.22 23.69
CA ASP A 835 -14.28 6.10 24.50
C ASP A 835 -14.51 7.59 24.21
N PRO A 836 -15.72 8.12 24.50
CA PRO A 836 -16.08 9.48 24.16
C PRO A 836 -15.39 10.50 25.06
N ILE A 837 -15.12 11.67 24.48
CA ILE A 837 -14.70 12.87 25.20
C ILE A 837 -15.81 13.90 25.09
N TYR A 838 -16.32 14.37 26.23
CA TYR A 838 -17.39 15.36 26.23
C TYR A 838 -16.80 16.77 26.26
N PHE A 839 -17.04 17.52 25.18
CA PHE A 839 -16.72 18.94 25.05
C PHE A 839 -17.93 19.74 25.54
N ALA A 840 -17.89 20.18 26.80
CA ALA A 840 -18.96 20.92 27.44
C ALA A 840 -18.66 22.43 27.45
N VAL A 841 -19.65 23.25 27.12
CA VAL A 841 -19.51 24.70 26.97
C VAL A 841 -20.51 25.41 27.86
N LYS A 842 -20.01 26.36 28.65
CA LYS A 842 -20.82 27.29 29.43
C LYS A 842 -20.56 28.73 28.97
N ILE A 843 -21.60 29.44 28.59
CA ILE A 843 -21.56 30.76 27.99
C ILE A 843 -21.91 31.80 29.06
N VAL A 844 -20.97 32.69 29.37
CA VAL A 844 -21.20 33.85 30.22
C VAL A 844 -21.50 35.05 29.32
N SER A 845 -22.79 35.19 28.99
CA SER A 845 -23.27 36.12 27.96
C SER A 845 -22.89 37.58 28.23
N GLU A 846 -22.90 38.01 29.50
CA GLU A 846 -22.59 39.38 29.93
C GLU A 846 -21.15 39.78 29.62
N ALA A 847 -20.24 38.81 29.57
CA ALA A 847 -18.82 39.03 29.33
C ALA A 847 -18.36 38.54 27.94
N ASN A 848 -19.26 37.93 27.15
CA ASN A 848 -18.93 37.22 25.91
C ASN A 848 -17.79 36.19 26.09
N ILE A 849 -17.86 35.46 27.21
CA ILE A 849 -16.86 34.47 27.61
C ILE A 849 -17.42 33.06 27.46
N TYR A 850 -16.63 32.16 26.89
CA TYR A 850 -16.94 30.76 26.71
C TYR A 850 -16.03 29.93 27.62
N VAL A 851 -16.61 29.26 28.61
CA VAL A 851 -15.89 28.32 29.48
C VAL A 851 -16.08 26.92 28.93
N VAL A 852 -15.00 26.33 28.43
CA VAL A 852 -14.97 24.99 27.84
C VAL A 852 -14.34 24.01 28.83
N ILE A 853 -15.01 22.88 29.04
CA ILE A 853 -14.54 21.80 29.89
C ILE A 853 -14.55 20.51 29.09
N TYR A 854 -13.42 19.81 29.09
CA TYR A 854 -13.30 18.48 28.52
C TYR A 854 -13.48 17.46 29.63
N PHE A 855 -14.39 16.51 29.43
CA PHE A 855 -14.61 15.39 30.34
C PHE A 855 -14.28 14.07 29.66
N ASP A 856 -13.72 13.13 30.43
CA ASP A 856 -13.63 11.74 29.99
C ASP A 856 -15.02 11.07 29.96
N LYS A 857 -15.07 9.82 29.50
CA LYS A 857 -16.31 9.02 29.45
C LYS A 857 -17.01 8.80 30.80
N ASN A 858 -16.33 9.09 31.92
CA ASN A 858 -16.85 8.95 33.28
C ASN A 858 -17.24 10.30 33.90
N GLY A 859 -17.12 11.42 33.19
CA GLY A 859 -17.41 12.74 33.72
C GLY A 859 -16.27 13.33 34.56
N ASN A 860 -15.07 12.72 34.54
CA ASN A 860 -13.91 13.32 35.17
C ASN A 860 -13.42 14.47 34.29
N LYS A 861 -13.26 15.64 34.91
CA LYS A 861 -12.71 16.82 34.23
C LYS A 861 -11.24 16.56 33.85
N LEU A 862 -10.95 16.61 32.55
CA LEU A 862 -9.60 16.53 32.01
C LEU A 862 -8.90 17.89 32.16
N PHE A 863 -9.51 18.95 31.62
CA PHE A 863 -9.04 20.33 31.76
C PHE A 863 -10.15 21.34 31.44
N THR A 864 -9.91 22.61 31.75
CA THR A 864 -10.81 23.73 31.44
C THR A 864 -10.05 24.85 30.76
N GLN A 865 -10.68 25.49 29.78
CA GLN A 865 -10.20 26.71 29.15
C GLN A 865 -11.30 27.75 29.08
N THR A 866 -10.88 29.00 29.12
CA THR A 866 -11.77 30.15 29.02
C THR A 866 -11.38 30.93 27.79
N PHE A 867 -12.34 31.18 26.91
CA PHE A 867 -12.12 31.80 25.61
C PHE A 867 -12.97 33.05 25.45
N LYS A 868 -12.46 34.02 24.69
CA LYS A 868 -13.33 34.98 24.00
C LYS A 868 -14.03 34.30 22.83
N GLN A 869 -15.11 34.89 22.35
CA GLN A 869 -15.90 34.36 21.23
C GLN A 869 -15.05 33.94 20.02
N ASP A 870 -14.14 34.80 19.55
CA ASP A 870 -13.32 34.51 18.36
C ASP A 870 -12.35 33.34 18.59
N GLU A 871 -11.85 33.16 19.81
CA GLU A 871 -10.96 32.04 20.16
C GLU A 871 -11.74 30.72 20.30
N TYR A 872 -12.96 30.78 20.84
CA TYR A 872 -13.82 29.59 20.95
C TYR A 872 -14.09 28.97 19.57
N PHE A 873 -14.36 29.79 18.56
CA PHE A 873 -14.61 29.29 17.20
C PHE A 873 -13.37 28.68 16.52
N LYS A 874 -12.15 28.89 17.06
CA LYS A 874 -10.94 28.19 16.58
C LYS A 874 -10.81 26.77 17.12
N ILE A 875 -11.45 26.45 18.25
CA ILE A 875 -11.34 25.14 18.91
C ILE A 875 -12.63 24.32 18.88
N ALA A 876 -13.76 24.96 18.60
CA ALA A 876 -15.05 24.29 18.54
C ALA A 876 -15.18 23.48 17.24
N CYS A 877 -15.51 22.20 17.36
CA CYS A 877 -15.95 21.38 16.23
C CYS A 877 -17.18 22.02 15.55
N PRO A 878 -17.13 22.38 14.25
CA PRO A 878 -18.23 23.04 13.56
C PRO A 878 -19.49 22.16 13.52
N LYS A 879 -20.68 22.78 13.41
CA LYS A 879 -21.92 22.04 13.16
C LYS A 879 -21.99 21.71 11.68
N ASN A 880 -22.08 20.42 11.34
CA ASN A 880 -22.43 19.97 10.00
C ASN A 880 -23.83 20.42 9.59
#